data_AF-A0A1S4D8Q2-F1
#
_entry.id   AF-A0A1S4D8Q2-F1
#
_cell.length_a   1.000
_cell.length_b   1.000
_cell.length_c   1.000
_cell.angle_alpha   90.00
_cell.angle_beta   90.00
_cell.angle_gamma   90.00
#
_symmetry.space_group_name_H-M   'P 1'
#
loop_
_entity.id
_entity.type
_entity.pdbx_description
1 polymer ?
#
loop_
_entity_poly.entity_id
_entity_poly.type
_entity_poly.pdbx_seq_one_letter_code
_entity_poly.pdbx_strand_id
1 'polypeptide(L)'
;MGKVLGFLILAVCILICEAAIFKPISDSHRSAALDLLTPKDGSFESLEVTYKALRSFEVLGTGKQPDIKAVTCKSVVDTVRSPSSASKDLFQALRVNRILKCELNNEAFAGIASRLKDNVNSAGSLLDYYYSVGSLVLIEGQASEVDVHLGGADSVFRAIKALSQSDGRWRYSSNNPESSTFAAGIALESLAGVISLASSEIDRSLISLVKNDILKLLDGVEKYDDGAYYFDEKLVDAHGYQSPLSASSAVVRGITAFAIASDEDLNLPGDKILGLARFFLGVGIPGKAEDLFYQLDALASLENNRVSIPLILSPPTAVLSLTRKDQLKVNVNTVLGSAAPSLSVKLKQIFTSGSKDASIIDQDLKFDPENAVHFLDVLPENIDAGSYIFTFEIVLHNPEDKKIYAAGGRTKVPIYVTGFVKVDHAEVAVLDSDLGNVETQKRLDLAGENSISLSANHLQKLQLSFQLTSPLGNAFKPHQAFLKLRHESKVEHIFVVGNSGNFFEIILDFLGLVEKFFYLSGRYDIQLTVGDAVMENSFFQHLGSIELDLPEPPEKAARPPPQAVDASSKFGPKAEISHIFRAPEKRPPKELSLIFLALVLLPFVGFLVGLLRLQVNLKNFPKASAPATFAILFHFGIAAVLSLYLLFWLKLNLFTTLKALGFLGIFLMFVGHRTLAYLASSSAKLKSA
;
A
#
# COMPACT_ATOMS: atom_id res chain seq x y z
N MET A 1 -29.20 -17.41 -7.60
CA MET A 1 -27.82 -16.92 -7.86
C MET A 1 -27.77 -15.46 -7.48
N GLY A 2 -27.42 -15.20 -6.21
CA GLY A 2 -27.52 -13.90 -5.57
C GLY A 2 -26.29 -13.04 -5.84
N LYS A 3 -26.56 -11.77 -6.14
CA LYS A 3 -25.60 -10.69 -6.32
C LYS A 3 -24.87 -10.44 -5.00
N VAL A 4 -23.55 -10.62 -4.99
CA VAL A 4 -22.65 -10.13 -3.94
C VAL A 4 -22.18 -8.75 -4.41
N LEU A 5 -22.80 -7.69 -3.87
CA LEU A 5 -22.31 -6.33 -4.03
C LEU A 5 -21.42 -6.05 -2.82
N GLY A 6 -20.11 -6.19 -3.00
CA GLY A 6 -19.13 -5.78 -2.01
C GLY A 6 -19.12 -4.25 -1.92
N PHE A 7 -19.43 -3.73 -0.74
CA PHE A 7 -19.20 -2.32 -0.41
C PHE A 7 -17.70 -2.07 -0.38
N LEU A 8 -17.18 -1.43 -1.43
CA LEU A 8 -15.89 -0.74 -1.38
C LEU A 8 -16.15 0.57 -0.63
N ILE A 9 -15.61 0.69 0.59
CA ILE A 9 -15.46 1.99 1.24
C ILE A 9 -14.40 2.73 0.43
N LEU A 10 -14.86 3.57 -0.49
CA LEU A 10 -14.03 4.54 -1.18
C LEU A 10 -13.64 5.59 -0.11
N ALA A 11 -12.49 5.39 0.53
CA ALA A 11 -11.84 6.47 1.26
C ALA A 11 -11.48 7.53 0.22
N VAL A 12 -12.38 8.48 0.00
CA VAL A 12 -12.07 9.70 -0.73
C VAL A 12 -11.15 10.50 0.17
N CYS A 13 -9.84 10.20 0.10
CA CYS A 13 -8.84 11.18 0.45
C CYS A 13 -9.02 12.33 -0.53
N ILE A 14 -9.78 13.34 -0.12
CA ILE A 14 -9.71 14.65 -0.77
C ILE A 14 -8.26 15.06 -0.56
N LEU A 15 -7.44 14.93 -1.61
CA LEU A 15 -6.14 15.57 -1.73
C LEU A 15 -6.41 17.08 -1.74
N ILE A 16 -6.65 17.64 -0.56
CA ILE A 16 -6.46 19.05 -0.34
C ILE A 16 -4.96 19.23 -0.55
N CYS A 17 -4.61 19.98 -1.58
CA CYS A 17 -3.24 20.30 -1.97
C CYS A 17 -2.61 21.12 -0.85
N GLU A 18 -2.16 20.46 0.21
CA GLU A 18 -1.47 21.07 1.34
C GLU A 18 -0.02 21.32 0.90
N ALA A 19 0.45 22.56 1.07
CA ALA A 19 1.85 22.89 0.86
C ALA A 19 2.73 21.99 1.75
N ALA A 20 3.70 21.28 1.17
CA ALA A 20 4.54 20.38 1.94
C ALA A 20 5.54 21.15 2.83
N ILE A 21 5.80 20.65 4.04
CA ILE A 21 6.88 21.15 4.90
C ILE A 21 8.11 20.29 4.68
N PHE A 22 9.11 20.86 4.02
CA PHE A 22 10.41 20.22 3.85
C PHE A 22 11.30 20.52 5.06
N LYS A 23 11.77 19.48 5.74
CA LYS A 23 12.70 19.61 6.87
C LYS A 23 14.08 19.08 6.47
N PRO A 24 15.18 19.71 6.91
CA PRO A 24 16.51 19.14 6.77
C PRO A 24 16.63 17.74 7.37
N ILE A 25 17.71 17.03 7.01
CA ILE A 25 18.05 15.74 7.61
C ILE A 25 18.11 15.86 9.14
N SER A 26 17.50 14.89 9.82
CA SER A 26 17.24 14.89 11.26
C SER A 26 17.71 13.60 11.94
N ASP A 27 17.65 13.55 13.27
CA ASP A 27 18.01 12.36 14.04
C ASP A 27 17.15 11.12 13.70
N SER A 28 15.93 11.31 13.21
CA SER A 28 15.10 10.20 12.75
C SER A 28 15.71 9.49 11.51
N HIS A 29 16.40 10.23 10.64
CA HIS A 29 17.14 9.63 9.52
C HIS A 29 18.34 8.83 10.03
N ARG A 30 19.01 9.29 11.10
CA ARG A 30 20.10 8.54 11.76
C ARG A 30 19.60 7.22 12.35
N SER A 31 18.46 7.25 13.03
CA SER A 31 17.83 6.04 13.55
C SER A 31 17.43 5.07 12.44
N ALA A 32 16.78 5.56 11.38
CA ALA A 32 16.39 4.74 10.24
C ALA A 32 17.60 4.13 9.51
N ALA A 33 18.71 4.88 9.38
CA ALA A 33 19.95 4.37 8.83
C ALA A 33 20.51 3.20 9.65
N LEU A 34 20.47 3.28 10.98
CA LEU A 34 20.91 2.17 11.85
C LEU A 34 20.03 0.92 11.65
N ASP A 35 18.73 1.08 11.47
CA ASP A 35 17.83 -0.06 11.27
C ASP A 35 17.95 -0.68 9.86
N LEU A 36 18.11 0.15 8.83
CA LEU A 36 18.09 -0.28 7.43
C LEU A 36 19.47 -0.68 6.88
N LEU A 37 20.54 -0.07 7.38
CA LEU A 37 21.90 -0.20 6.82
C LEU A 37 22.85 -0.96 7.73
N THR A 38 22.35 -1.63 8.79
CA THR A 38 23.17 -2.53 9.63
C THR A 38 23.06 -3.97 9.11
N PRO A 39 24.19 -4.66 8.82
CA PRO A 39 24.14 -6.04 8.35
C PRO A 39 23.75 -6.98 9.49
N LYS A 40 22.86 -7.95 9.19
CA LYS A 40 22.37 -8.92 10.20
C LYS A 40 23.45 -9.94 10.61
N ASP A 41 24.31 -10.34 9.68
CA ASP A 41 25.31 -11.40 9.86
C ASP A 41 26.76 -10.84 9.95
N GLY A 42 26.92 -9.55 10.25
CA GLY A 42 28.24 -8.91 10.36
C GLY A 42 28.95 -8.62 9.03
N SER A 43 28.34 -8.97 7.89
CA SER A 43 28.82 -8.60 6.55
C SER A 43 27.66 -8.28 5.61
N PHE A 44 27.89 -7.42 4.61
CA PHE A 44 26.93 -7.15 3.54
C PHE A 44 27.11 -8.11 2.36
N GLU A 45 26.06 -8.27 1.56
CA GLU A 45 26.01 -9.16 0.39
C GLU A 45 27.03 -8.80 -0.70
N SER A 46 27.37 -7.52 -0.85
CA SER A 46 28.30 -7.05 -1.87
C SER A 46 29.03 -5.77 -1.45
N LEU A 47 30.14 -5.46 -2.15
CA LEU A 47 30.89 -4.21 -1.96
C LEU A 47 30.07 -2.98 -2.37
N GLU A 48 29.13 -3.13 -3.32
CA GLU A 48 28.20 -2.05 -3.69
C GLU A 48 27.26 -1.70 -2.53
N VAL A 49 26.63 -2.71 -1.92
CA VAL A 49 25.76 -2.51 -0.74
C VAL A 49 26.58 -1.96 0.43
N THR A 50 27.79 -2.48 0.63
CA THR A 50 28.71 -2.00 1.67
C THR A 50 29.03 -0.53 1.49
N TYR A 51 29.35 -0.09 0.27
CA TYR A 51 29.62 1.31 -0.02
C TYR A 51 28.40 2.19 0.25
N LYS A 52 27.20 1.79 -0.23
CA LYS A 52 25.96 2.54 -0.02
C LYS A 52 25.70 2.75 1.48
N ALA A 53 25.88 1.72 2.30
CA ALA A 53 25.74 1.80 3.75
C ALA A 53 26.79 2.73 4.40
N LEU A 54 28.07 2.51 4.11
CA LEU A 54 29.16 3.30 4.69
C LEU A 54 29.08 4.79 4.34
N ARG A 55 28.77 5.09 3.07
CA ARG A 55 28.60 6.47 2.60
C ARG A 55 27.43 7.16 3.30
N SER A 56 26.31 6.45 3.50
CA SER A 56 25.16 6.99 4.23
C SER A 56 25.50 7.32 5.69
N PHE A 57 26.26 6.44 6.38
CA PHE A 57 26.72 6.71 7.75
C PHE A 57 27.72 7.86 7.83
N GLU A 58 28.61 8.00 6.83
CA GLU A 58 29.55 9.12 6.72
C GLU A 58 28.80 10.45 6.55
N VAL A 59 27.82 10.52 5.64
CA VAL A 59 26.99 11.72 5.42
C VAL A 59 26.22 12.11 6.68
N LEU A 60 25.65 11.13 7.38
CA LEU A 60 24.95 11.41 8.62
C LEU A 60 25.94 11.82 9.71
N GLY A 61 27.18 11.32 9.74
CA GLY A 61 28.13 11.56 10.82
C GLY A 61 27.81 10.73 12.08
N THR A 62 27.26 9.53 11.91
CA THR A 62 26.98 8.62 13.02
C THR A 62 28.28 7.94 13.47
N GLY A 63 28.80 8.29 14.65
CA GLY A 63 29.99 7.64 15.25
C GLY A 63 29.80 6.16 15.65
N LYS A 64 28.62 5.58 15.40
CA LYS A 64 28.27 4.17 15.63
C LYS A 64 28.21 3.44 14.29
N GLN A 65 29.35 3.28 13.62
CA GLN A 65 29.43 2.42 12.45
C GLN A 65 29.52 0.96 12.88
N PRO A 66 28.86 0.01 12.17
CA PRO A 66 29.02 -1.41 12.46
C PRO A 66 30.47 -1.86 12.25
N ASP A 67 30.98 -2.73 13.13
CA ASP A 67 32.36 -3.25 13.05
C ASP A 67 32.49 -4.30 11.93
N ILE A 68 32.55 -3.80 10.70
CA ILE A 68 32.68 -4.61 9.48
C ILE A 68 34.09 -4.54 8.88
N LYS A 69 34.97 -3.70 9.44
CA LYS A 69 36.22 -3.29 8.80
C LYS A 69 37.10 -4.48 8.45
N ALA A 70 37.29 -5.43 9.37
CA ALA A 70 38.15 -6.58 9.17
C ALA A 70 37.69 -7.47 7.99
N VAL A 71 36.41 -7.83 7.96
CA VAL A 71 35.83 -8.70 6.92
C VAL A 71 35.80 -7.98 5.58
N THR A 72 35.32 -6.73 5.57
CA THR A 72 35.22 -5.93 4.33
C THR A 72 36.59 -5.63 3.74
N CYS A 73 37.58 -5.28 4.56
CA CYS A 73 38.93 -5.01 4.05
C CYS A 73 39.57 -6.23 3.39
N LYS A 74 39.29 -7.45 3.88
CA LYS A 74 39.71 -8.67 3.19
C LYS A 74 39.12 -8.75 1.78
N SER A 75 37.81 -8.55 1.63
CA SER A 75 37.15 -8.56 0.32
C SER A 75 37.65 -7.46 -0.62
N VAL A 76 37.95 -6.26 -0.10
CA VAL A 76 38.57 -5.17 -0.87
C VAL A 76 39.95 -5.60 -1.38
N VAL A 77 40.81 -6.12 -0.50
CA VAL A 77 42.16 -6.57 -0.87
C VAL A 77 42.11 -7.69 -1.90
N ASP A 78 41.25 -8.68 -1.71
CA ASP A 78 41.08 -9.80 -2.64
C ASP A 78 40.61 -9.32 -4.03
N THR A 79 39.70 -8.34 -4.08
CA THR A 79 39.18 -7.77 -5.32
C THR A 79 40.23 -6.93 -6.07
N VAL A 80 41.00 -6.11 -5.33
CA VAL A 80 42.05 -5.24 -5.86
C VAL A 80 43.22 -6.07 -6.39
N ARG A 81 43.64 -7.13 -5.69
CA ARG A 81 44.76 -7.98 -6.11
C ARG A 81 44.41 -8.96 -7.24
N SER A 82 43.12 -9.18 -7.51
CA SER A 82 42.70 -10.11 -8.55
C SER A 82 42.88 -9.52 -9.97
N PRO A 83 43.65 -10.18 -10.84
CA PRO A 83 43.89 -9.71 -12.21
C PRO A 83 42.64 -9.82 -13.10
N SER A 84 41.65 -10.63 -12.71
CA SER A 84 40.41 -10.88 -13.46
C SER A 84 39.18 -10.12 -12.94
N SER A 85 39.33 -9.26 -11.92
CA SER A 85 38.19 -8.51 -11.38
C SER A 85 37.61 -7.55 -12.41
N ALA A 86 36.27 -7.56 -12.53
CA ALA A 86 35.54 -6.66 -13.40
C ALA A 86 35.71 -5.20 -12.95
N SER A 87 35.68 -4.26 -13.90
CA SER A 87 35.83 -2.82 -13.62
C SER A 87 34.80 -2.31 -12.61
N LYS A 88 33.56 -2.83 -12.66
CA LYS A 88 32.51 -2.51 -11.68
C LYS A 88 32.91 -2.89 -10.26
N ASP A 89 33.34 -4.12 -10.04
CA ASP A 89 33.69 -4.63 -8.71
C ASP A 89 34.91 -3.90 -8.14
N LEU A 90 35.90 -3.62 -9.00
CA LEU A 90 37.06 -2.81 -8.65
C LEU A 90 36.65 -1.39 -8.24
N PHE A 91 35.77 -0.74 -9.00
CA PHE A 91 35.26 0.59 -8.66
C PHE A 91 34.59 0.60 -7.28
N GLN A 92 33.73 -0.38 -7.00
CA GLN A 92 33.09 -0.49 -5.68
C GLN A 92 34.11 -0.77 -4.56
N ALA A 93 35.10 -1.63 -4.80
CA ALA A 93 36.18 -1.91 -3.84
C ALA A 93 36.96 -0.63 -3.47
N LEU A 94 37.32 0.18 -4.46
CA LEU A 94 38.04 1.44 -4.25
C LEU A 94 37.19 2.49 -3.53
N ARG A 95 35.88 2.55 -3.80
CA ARG A 95 34.94 3.43 -3.07
C ARG A 95 34.81 3.04 -1.61
N VAL A 96 34.71 1.74 -1.31
CA VAL A 96 34.73 1.23 0.06
C VAL A 96 36.08 1.55 0.72
N ASN A 97 37.19 1.34 0.02
CA ASN A 97 38.53 1.60 0.55
C ASN A 97 38.75 3.07 0.91
N ARG A 98 38.16 4.00 0.16
CA ARG A 98 38.20 5.44 0.46
C ARG A 98 37.70 5.76 1.87
N ILE A 99 36.69 5.02 2.34
CA ILE A 99 36.06 5.20 3.65
C ILE A 99 36.79 4.38 4.72
N LEU A 100 36.99 3.07 4.50
CA LEU A 100 37.55 2.17 5.51
C LEU A 100 39.07 2.27 5.68
N LYS A 101 39.78 2.79 4.66
CA LYS A 101 41.24 2.90 4.60
C LYS A 101 41.91 1.55 4.92
N CYS A 102 41.64 0.55 4.08
CA CYS A 102 42.27 -0.77 4.20
C CYS A 102 43.73 -0.70 3.72
N GLU A 103 44.56 -1.61 4.24
CA GLU A 103 45.99 -1.65 3.91
C GLU A 103 46.21 -2.21 2.49
N LEU A 104 46.48 -1.31 1.54
CA LEU A 104 46.87 -1.62 0.17
C LEU A 104 48.25 -1.01 -0.12
N ASN A 105 49.09 -1.73 -0.87
CA ASN A 105 50.42 -1.27 -1.27
C ASN A 105 50.37 -0.49 -2.60
N ASN A 106 51.29 0.47 -2.78
CA ASN A 106 51.37 1.30 -4.00
C ASN A 106 51.54 0.47 -5.28
N GLU A 107 52.20 -0.69 -5.20
CA GLU A 107 52.35 -1.62 -6.33
C GLU A 107 51.00 -2.17 -6.83
N ALA A 108 50.06 -2.47 -5.93
CA ALA A 108 48.73 -2.93 -6.31
C ALA A 108 47.94 -1.81 -7.01
N PHE A 109 48.05 -0.57 -6.53
CA PHE A 109 47.45 0.59 -7.19
C PHE A 109 48.06 0.86 -8.56
N ALA A 110 49.38 0.77 -8.71
CA ALA A 110 50.06 0.96 -9.99
C ALA A 110 49.66 -0.07 -11.05
N GLY A 111 49.60 -1.36 -10.69
CA GLY A 111 49.17 -2.42 -11.59
C GLY A 111 47.73 -2.23 -12.08
N ILE A 112 46.85 -1.77 -11.20
CA ILE A 112 45.45 -1.50 -11.53
C ILE A 112 45.31 -0.24 -12.37
N ALA A 113 46.03 0.84 -12.05
CA ALA A 113 45.98 2.08 -12.79
C ALA A 113 46.33 1.87 -14.27
N SER A 114 47.37 1.07 -14.57
CA SER A 114 47.70 0.70 -15.95
C SER A 114 46.54 -0.01 -16.65
N ARG A 115 45.96 -1.04 -16.02
CA ARG A 115 44.81 -1.79 -16.58
C ARG A 115 43.60 -0.89 -16.83
N LEU A 116 43.32 0.03 -15.92
CA LEU A 116 42.22 0.97 -16.03
C LEU A 116 42.43 1.99 -17.16
N LYS A 117 43.65 2.49 -17.35
CA LYS A 117 44.00 3.36 -18.49
C LYS A 117 43.76 2.65 -19.81
N ASP A 118 44.17 1.38 -19.92
CA ASP A 118 43.91 0.56 -21.11
C ASP A 118 42.40 0.39 -21.34
N ASN A 119 41.63 0.10 -20.28
CA ASN A 119 40.18 -0.01 -20.35
C ASN A 119 39.50 1.28 -20.82
N VAL A 120 39.97 2.46 -20.36
CA VAL A 120 39.47 3.77 -20.81
C VAL A 120 39.70 3.95 -22.32
N ASN A 121 40.87 3.55 -22.83
CA ASN A 121 41.19 3.67 -24.25
C ASN A 121 40.37 2.72 -25.14
N SER A 122 39.96 1.56 -24.62
CA SER A 122 39.15 0.58 -25.35
C SER A 122 37.66 0.57 -24.96
N ALA A 123 37.19 1.54 -24.18
CA ALA A 123 35.84 1.54 -23.63
C ALA A 123 34.77 1.68 -24.72
N GLY A 124 33.85 0.70 -24.77
CA GLY A 124 32.75 0.67 -25.74
C GLY A 124 31.40 1.17 -25.18
N SER A 125 31.32 1.40 -23.87
CA SER A 125 30.11 1.85 -23.18
C SER A 125 30.39 2.93 -22.15
N LEU A 126 29.34 3.68 -21.81
CA LEU A 126 29.38 4.71 -20.76
C LEU A 126 29.77 4.13 -19.40
N LEU A 127 29.31 2.93 -19.08
CA LEU A 127 29.62 2.27 -17.81
C LEU A 127 31.09 1.88 -17.72
N ASP A 128 31.72 1.49 -18.83
CA ASP A 128 33.16 1.20 -18.86
C ASP A 128 33.98 2.45 -18.56
N TYR A 129 33.61 3.60 -19.16
CA TYR A 129 34.20 4.90 -18.82
C TYR A 129 33.97 5.24 -17.35
N TYR A 130 32.74 5.15 -16.87
CA TYR A 130 32.37 5.50 -15.51
C TYR A 130 33.16 4.72 -14.45
N TYR A 131 33.18 3.39 -14.56
CA TYR A 131 33.91 2.56 -13.62
C TYR A 131 35.42 2.75 -13.72
N SER A 132 35.96 2.92 -14.94
CA SER A 132 37.41 3.00 -15.12
C SER A 132 37.97 4.37 -14.74
N VAL A 133 37.38 5.45 -15.25
CA VAL A 133 37.75 6.84 -14.90
C VAL A 133 37.48 7.09 -13.41
N GLY A 134 36.31 6.69 -12.90
CA GLY A 134 35.99 6.84 -11.49
C GLY A 134 36.97 6.09 -10.58
N SER A 135 37.42 4.89 -10.99
CA SER A 135 38.45 4.15 -10.26
C SER A 135 39.80 4.88 -10.26
N LEU A 136 40.22 5.45 -11.38
CA LEU A 136 41.46 6.24 -11.47
C LEU A 136 41.42 7.47 -10.56
N VAL A 137 40.30 8.21 -10.52
CA VAL A 137 40.09 9.35 -9.60
C VAL A 137 40.19 8.90 -8.13
N LEU A 138 39.66 7.72 -7.80
CA LEU A 138 39.75 7.18 -6.44
C LEU A 138 41.18 6.78 -6.07
N ILE A 139 41.97 6.29 -7.02
CA ILE A 139 43.40 5.97 -6.82
C ILE A 139 44.20 7.26 -6.64
N GLU A 140 43.95 8.29 -7.44
CA GLU A 140 44.60 9.61 -7.32
C GLU A 140 44.54 10.15 -5.88
N GLY A 141 43.36 10.06 -5.26
CA GLY A 141 43.14 10.51 -3.89
C GLY A 141 43.71 9.60 -2.79
N GLN A 142 44.15 8.38 -3.11
CA GLN A 142 44.65 7.38 -2.15
C GLN A 142 46.15 7.09 -2.28
N ALA A 143 46.72 7.25 -3.48
CA ALA A 143 48.12 6.93 -3.79
C ALA A 143 48.69 7.95 -4.81
N SER A 144 49.16 9.09 -4.31
CA SER A 144 49.64 10.21 -5.14
C SER A 144 50.90 9.92 -5.96
N GLU A 145 51.63 8.85 -5.66
CA GLU A 145 52.82 8.42 -6.41
C GLU A 145 52.49 7.62 -7.68
N VAL A 146 51.23 7.16 -7.82
CA VAL A 146 50.80 6.36 -8.96
C VAL A 146 50.35 7.27 -10.09
N ASP A 147 50.96 7.11 -11.28
CA ASP A 147 50.51 7.83 -12.46
C ASP A 147 49.13 7.33 -12.92
N VAL A 148 48.12 8.18 -12.70
CA VAL A 148 46.72 7.97 -13.09
C VAL A 148 46.27 8.91 -14.21
N HIS A 149 47.15 9.80 -14.68
CA HIS A 149 46.77 10.83 -15.64
C HIS A 149 46.50 10.26 -17.04
N LEU A 150 45.56 10.89 -17.74
CA LEU A 150 45.12 10.51 -19.08
C LEU A 150 45.77 11.42 -20.13
N GLY A 151 46.78 10.90 -20.84
CA GLY A 151 47.44 11.62 -21.94
C GLY A 151 46.53 11.92 -23.15
N GLY A 152 45.38 11.25 -23.26
CA GLY A 152 44.36 11.44 -24.30
C GLY A 152 43.01 11.95 -23.78
N ALA A 153 42.99 12.68 -22.66
CA ALA A 153 41.77 13.08 -21.97
C ALA A 153 40.74 13.79 -22.88
N ASP A 154 41.19 14.64 -23.80
CA ASP A 154 40.36 15.33 -24.79
C ASP A 154 39.58 14.36 -25.71
N SER A 155 40.23 13.27 -26.11
CA SER A 155 39.60 12.23 -26.94
C SER A 155 38.57 11.44 -26.14
N VAL A 156 38.89 11.09 -24.89
CA VAL A 156 37.98 10.40 -23.97
C VAL A 156 36.76 11.28 -23.67
N PHE A 157 36.98 12.57 -23.42
CA PHE A 157 35.93 13.55 -23.19
C PHE A 157 34.98 13.63 -24.38
N ARG A 158 35.52 13.74 -25.61
CA ARG A 158 34.70 13.75 -26.84
C ARG A 158 33.94 12.44 -27.03
N ALA A 159 34.52 11.30 -26.68
CA ALA A 159 33.85 9.99 -26.77
C ALA A 159 32.64 9.90 -25.83
N ILE A 160 32.78 10.31 -24.57
CA ILE A 160 31.67 10.34 -23.61
C ILE A 160 30.62 11.39 -24.03
N LYS A 161 31.07 12.57 -24.50
CA LYS A 161 30.18 13.62 -25.02
C LYS A 161 29.38 13.17 -26.22
N ALA A 162 29.93 12.33 -27.11
CA ALA A 162 29.22 11.83 -28.30
C ALA A 162 27.97 10.98 -27.96
N LEU A 163 27.86 10.48 -26.73
CA LEU A 163 26.68 9.74 -26.26
C LEU A 163 25.51 10.66 -25.84
N SER A 164 25.75 11.97 -25.70
CA SER A 164 24.74 12.97 -25.34
C SER A 164 23.64 13.08 -26.40
N GLN A 165 22.41 13.31 -25.99
CA GLN A 165 21.28 13.59 -26.86
C GLN A 165 20.87 15.07 -26.82
N SER A 166 20.06 15.49 -27.79
CA SER A 166 19.66 16.88 -27.95
C SER A 166 18.78 17.42 -26.81
N ASP A 167 18.22 16.55 -25.98
CA ASP A 167 17.39 16.84 -24.80
C ASP A 167 18.18 16.79 -23.47
N GLY A 168 19.51 16.61 -23.54
CA GLY A 168 20.36 16.52 -22.36
C GLY A 168 20.38 15.14 -21.68
N ARG A 169 19.71 14.12 -22.23
CA ARG A 169 19.87 12.73 -21.76
C ARG A 169 21.05 12.04 -22.45
N TRP A 170 21.57 10.96 -21.85
CA TRP A 170 22.72 10.23 -22.39
C TRP A 170 22.38 8.78 -22.70
N ARG A 171 23.00 8.27 -23.77
CA ARG A 171 22.96 6.83 -24.11
C ARG A 171 24.02 6.06 -23.33
N TYR A 172 23.75 4.79 -23.05
CA TYR A 172 24.75 3.89 -22.46
C TYR A 172 25.81 3.41 -23.46
N SER A 173 25.51 3.39 -24.75
CA SER A 173 26.47 3.05 -25.81
C SER A 173 26.04 3.64 -27.15
N SER A 174 26.95 3.71 -28.12
CA SER A 174 26.63 4.17 -29.48
C SER A 174 25.62 3.25 -30.19
N ASN A 175 25.60 1.98 -29.80
CA ASN A 175 24.79 0.93 -30.44
C ASN A 175 23.39 0.82 -29.81
N ASN A 176 23.15 1.44 -28.65
CA ASN A 176 21.84 1.52 -28.02
C ASN A 176 21.23 2.91 -28.29
N PRO A 177 20.09 3.02 -28.99
CA PRO A 177 19.44 4.31 -29.23
C PRO A 177 18.82 4.93 -27.97
N GLU A 178 18.59 4.13 -26.92
CA GLU A 178 17.92 4.56 -25.69
C GLU A 178 18.83 5.44 -24.83
N SER A 179 18.28 6.59 -24.42
CA SER A 179 18.94 7.54 -23.53
C SER A 179 18.16 7.72 -22.24
N SER A 180 18.86 7.74 -21.11
CA SER A 180 18.26 7.89 -19.78
C SER A 180 18.76 9.12 -19.05
N THR A 181 18.00 9.53 -18.04
CA THR A 181 18.40 10.63 -17.17
C THR A 181 19.46 10.16 -16.17
N PHE A 182 19.33 8.92 -15.68
CA PHE A 182 20.36 8.31 -14.84
C PHE A 182 21.72 8.21 -15.55
N ALA A 183 21.74 7.85 -16.85
CA ALA A 183 22.97 7.84 -17.64
C ALA A 183 23.57 9.24 -17.79
N ALA A 184 22.77 10.29 -17.87
CA ALA A 184 23.28 11.66 -17.92
C ALA A 184 24.05 12.01 -16.65
N GLY A 185 23.51 11.65 -15.48
CA GLY A 185 24.23 11.80 -14.21
C GLY A 185 25.57 11.07 -14.18
N ILE A 186 25.59 9.80 -14.61
CA ILE A 186 26.80 8.99 -14.72
C ILE A 186 27.81 9.61 -15.71
N ALA A 187 27.34 10.11 -16.84
CA ALA A 187 28.20 10.74 -17.85
C ALA A 187 28.85 12.02 -17.34
N LEU A 188 28.10 12.86 -16.65
CA LEU A 188 28.61 14.09 -16.05
C LEU A 188 29.67 13.80 -14.98
N GLU A 189 29.43 12.81 -14.12
CA GLU A 189 30.42 12.34 -13.14
C GLU A 189 31.69 11.78 -13.82
N SER A 190 31.52 11.04 -14.92
CA SER A 190 32.64 10.51 -15.71
C SER A 190 33.46 11.63 -16.36
N LEU A 191 32.79 12.62 -16.97
CA LEU A 191 33.43 13.79 -17.58
C LEU A 191 34.18 14.62 -16.53
N ALA A 192 33.62 14.77 -15.33
CA ALA A 192 34.30 15.42 -14.21
C ALA A 192 35.63 14.71 -13.87
N GLY A 193 35.61 13.38 -13.81
CA GLY A 193 36.82 12.59 -13.58
C GLY A 193 37.83 12.67 -14.73
N VAL A 194 37.37 12.79 -15.98
CA VAL A 194 38.28 13.01 -17.12
C VAL A 194 38.97 14.36 -17.01
N ILE A 195 38.25 15.42 -16.60
CA ILE A 195 38.84 16.75 -16.37
C ILE A 195 39.88 16.68 -15.25
N SER A 196 39.58 16.02 -14.13
CA SER A 196 40.51 15.96 -12.99
C SER A 196 41.79 15.17 -13.32
N LEU A 197 41.69 14.13 -14.15
CA LEU A 197 42.82 13.28 -14.54
C LEU A 197 43.55 13.76 -15.80
N ALA A 198 43.15 14.88 -16.39
CA ALA A 198 43.74 15.35 -17.64
C ALA A 198 45.17 15.87 -17.43
N SER A 199 46.13 15.39 -18.23
CA SER A 199 47.51 15.89 -18.19
C SER A 199 47.66 17.34 -18.71
N SER A 200 46.62 17.85 -19.39
CA SER A 200 46.53 19.20 -19.94
C SER A 200 45.11 19.74 -19.78
N GLU A 201 44.94 21.07 -19.71
CA GLU A 201 43.62 21.71 -19.62
C GLU A 201 42.72 21.23 -20.77
N ILE A 202 41.52 20.74 -20.41
CA ILE A 202 40.49 20.35 -21.39
C ILE A 202 39.99 21.60 -22.11
N ASP A 203 39.76 21.49 -23.42
CA ASP A 203 39.25 22.60 -24.22
C ASP A 203 37.94 23.18 -23.64
N ARG A 204 37.95 24.48 -23.31
CA ARG A 204 36.80 25.22 -22.76
C ARG A 204 35.55 25.16 -23.64
N SER A 205 35.72 25.00 -24.95
CA SER A 205 34.59 24.80 -25.86
C SER A 205 33.85 23.49 -25.58
N LEU A 206 34.56 22.42 -25.19
CA LEU A 206 33.96 21.14 -24.78
C LEU A 206 33.21 21.27 -23.46
N ILE A 207 33.76 22.00 -22.49
CA ILE A 207 33.10 22.31 -21.22
C ILE A 207 31.80 23.08 -21.48
N SER A 208 31.85 24.09 -22.36
CA SER A 208 30.67 24.87 -22.76
C SER A 208 29.59 24.04 -23.45
N LEU A 209 29.96 23.03 -24.24
CA LEU A 209 29.00 22.10 -24.84
C LEU A 209 28.26 21.27 -23.78
N VAL A 210 28.97 20.75 -22.79
CA VAL A 210 28.36 19.99 -21.68
C VAL A 210 27.49 20.89 -20.82
N LYS A 211 27.90 22.13 -20.56
CA LYS A 211 27.08 23.13 -19.85
C LYS A 211 25.72 23.34 -20.53
N ASN A 212 25.70 23.45 -21.87
CA ASN A 212 24.44 23.56 -22.62
C ASN A 212 23.56 22.32 -22.47
N ASP A 213 24.15 21.13 -22.47
CA ASP A 213 23.39 19.90 -22.27
C ASP A 213 22.83 19.78 -20.85
N ILE A 214 23.57 20.23 -19.82
CA ILE A 214 23.07 20.30 -18.43
C ILE A 214 21.85 21.21 -18.34
N LEU A 215 21.88 22.38 -19.00
CA LEU A 215 20.74 23.30 -19.04
C LEU A 215 19.52 22.65 -19.70
N LYS A 216 19.72 21.96 -20.82
CA LYS A 216 18.64 21.22 -21.49
C LYS A 216 18.10 20.06 -20.67
N LEU A 217 18.97 19.33 -19.98
CA LEU A 217 18.58 18.29 -19.05
C LEU A 217 17.68 18.89 -17.97
N LEU A 218 18.09 20.00 -17.35
CA LEU A 218 17.29 20.71 -16.35
C LEU A 218 15.96 21.25 -16.90
N ASP A 219 15.81 21.49 -18.21
CA ASP A 219 14.52 21.86 -18.81
C ASP A 219 13.54 20.69 -18.85
N GLY A 220 14.03 19.45 -18.73
CA GLY A 220 13.23 18.23 -18.64
C GLY A 220 12.81 17.81 -17.23
N VAL A 221 13.03 18.65 -16.19
CA VAL A 221 12.58 18.34 -14.83
C VAL A 221 11.05 18.37 -14.74
N GLU A 222 10.47 17.40 -14.08
CA GLU A 222 9.06 17.40 -13.69
C GLU A 222 8.90 18.15 -12.36
N LYS A 223 7.72 18.71 -12.12
CA LYS A 223 7.44 19.60 -10.98
C LYS A 223 6.16 19.20 -10.25
N TYR A 224 6.26 19.06 -8.93
CA TYR A 224 5.12 18.97 -8.02
C TYR A 224 4.58 20.36 -7.64
N ASP A 225 3.31 20.41 -7.22
CA ASP A 225 2.63 21.65 -6.80
C ASP A 225 3.25 22.30 -5.55
N ASP A 226 3.93 21.51 -4.72
CA ASP A 226 4.67 21.95 -3.53
C ASP A 226 6.04 22.59 -3.86
N GLY A 227 6.42 22.61 -5.14
CA GLY A 227 7.67 23.16 -5.62
C GLY A 227 8.87 22.21 -5.54
N ALA A 228 8.65 20.91 -5.29
CA ALA A 228 9.66 19.86 -5.46
C ALA A 228 9.81 19.47 -6.93
N TYR A 229 11.06 19.37 -7.41
CA TYR A 229 11.39 19.03 -8.81
C TYR A 229 12.11 17.70 -8.84
N TYR A 230 11.83 16.89 -9.85
CA TYR A 230 12.45 15.57 -9.98
C TYR A 230 12.66 15.21 -11.44
N PHE A 231 13.53 14.24 -11.68
CA PHE A 231 13.69 13.63 -12.97
C PHE A 231 12.90 12.33 -13.03
N ASP A 232 11.92 12.29 -13.93
CA ASP A 232 11.20 11.06 -14.23
C ASP A 232 12.03 10.18 -15.19
N GLU A 233 12.20 8.91 -14.84
CA GLU A 233 12.86 7.95 -15.73
C GLU A 233 11.80 7.23 -16.56
N LYS A 234 11.75 7.60 -17.85
CA LYS A 234 10.71 7.13 -18.79
C LYS A 234 11.06 5.78 -19.44
N LEU A 235 12.18 5.17 -19.07
CA LEU A 235 12.72 3.94 -19.68
C LEU A 235 12.74 2.77 -18.70
N VAL A 236 12.15 1.65 -19.13
CA VAL A 236 12.31 0.32 -18.52
C VAL A 236 13.12 -0.52 -19.51
N ASP A 237 14.44 -0.56 -19.35
CA ASP A 237 15.32 -1.36 -20.22
C ASP A 237 15.87 -2.61 -19.49
N ALA A 238 16.78 -3.33 -20.16
CA ALA A 238 17.46 -4.52 -19.64
C ALA A 238 18.34 -4.27 -18.39
N HIS A 239 18.62 -3.01 -18.03
CA HIS A 239 19.42 -2.61 -16.87
C HIS A 239 18.54 -2.27 -15.64
N GLY A 240 17.22 -2.44 -15.77
CA GLY A 240 16.24 -2.28 -14.70
C GLY A 240 15.65 -0.87 -14.63
N TYR A 241 14.39 -0.77 -14.19
CA TYR A 241 13.72 0.51 -13.94
C TYR A 241 14.47 1.30 -12.87
N GLN A 242 15.03 2.46 -13.23
CA GLN A 242 15.59 3.41 -12.26
C GLN A 242 14.46 4.23 -11.66
N SER A 243 14.44 4.37 -10.34
CA SER A 243 13.41 5.18 -9.69
C SER A 243 13.68 6.67 -9.98
N PRO A 244 12.65 7.54 -9.95
CA PRO A 244 12.86 8.98 -10.01
C PRO A 244 13.88 9.51 -8.99
N LEU A 245 13.97 8.83 -7.84
CA LEU A 245 14.95 9.12 -6.79
C LEU A 245 16.39 8.80 -7.23
N SER A 246 16.65 7.62 -7.79
CA SER A 246 18.00 7.25 -8.25
C SER A 246 18.44 8.08 -9.46
N ALA A 247 17.54 8.33 -10.41
CA ALA A 247 17.78 9.20 -11.57
C ALA A 247 18.14 10.63 -11.12
N SER A 248 17.32 11.24 -10.26
CA SER A 248 17.58 12.59 -9.75
C SER A 248 18.89 12.65 -8.94
N SER A 249 19.16 11.63 -8.13
CA SER A 249 20.38 11.54 -7.32
C SER A 249 21.63 11.48 -8.18
N ALA A 250 21.63 10.65 -9.23
CA ALA A 250 22.73 10.56 -10.18
C ALA A 250 22.98 11.88 -10.90
N VAL A 251 21.93 12.59 -11.32
CA VAL A 251 22.07 13.90 -11.98
C VAL A 251 22.66 14.94 -11.03
N VAL A 252 22.14 15.04 -9.80
CA VAL A 252 22.67 15.99 -8.81
C VAL A 252 24.14 15.71 -8.50
N ARG A 253 24.51 14.45 -8.30
CA ARG A 253 25.92 14.07 -8.10
C ARG A 253 26.79 14.40 -9.32
N GLY A 254 26.31 14.09 -10.53
CA GLY A 254 27.02 14.35 -11.77
C GLY A 254 27.25 15.85 -12.04
N ILE A 255 26.20 16.67 -11.90
CA ILE A 255 26.28 18.12 -12.11
C ILE A 255 27.23 18.76 -11.08
N THR A 256 27.11 18.38 -9.81
CA THR A 256 27.95 18.95 -8.75
C THR A 256 29.41 18.53 -8.90
N ALA A 257 29.68 17.27 -9.26
CA ALA A 257 31.02 16.79 -9.58
C ALA A 257 31.62 17.53 -10.79
N PHE A 258 30.83 17.70 -11.85
CA PHE A 258 31.28 18.42 -13.06
C PHE A 258 31.59 19.89 -12.77
N ALA A 259 30.73 20.58 -12.03
CA ALA A 259 30.95 21.97 -11.61
C ALA A 259 32.22 22.15 -10.76
N ILE A 260 32.55 21.16 -9.92
CA ILE A 260 33.78 21.15 -9.13
C ILE A 260 35.00 20.99 -10.04
N ALA A 261 34.95 20.04 -10.98
CA ALA A 261 36.08 19.71 -11.82
C ALA A 261 36.37 20.78 -12.89
N SER A 262 35.35 21.42 -13.46
CA SER A 262 35.52 22.39 -14.54
C SER A 262 36.00 23.77 -14.08
N ASP A 263 36.01 24.05 -12.77
CA ASP A 263 36.36 25.36 -12.16
C ASP A 263 35.59 26.56 -12.77
N GLU A 264 34.46 26.31 -13.43
CA GLU A 264 33.61 27.30 -14.10
C GLU A 264 32.25 27.42 -13.41
N ASP A 265 31.72 28.65 -13.37
CA ASP A 265 30.35 28.91 -12.92
C ASP A 265 29.36 28.43 -14.01
N LEU A 266 28.65 27.34 -13.69
CA LEU A 266 27.62 26.79 -14.58
C LEU A 266 26.39 27.70 -14.68
N ASN A 267 26.21 28.67 -13.78
CA ASN A 267 25.07 29.59 -13.73
C ASN A 267 23.72 28.88 -13.91
N LEU A 268 23.52 27.81 -13.14
CA LEU A 268 22.31 26.99 -13.22
C LEU A 268 21.14 27.68 -12.48
N PRO A 269 19.88 27.47 -12.91
CA PRO A 269 18.72 28.05 -12.24
C PRO A 269 18.59 27.56 -10.79
N GLY A 270 18.84 28.45 -9.82
CA GLY A 270 18.81 28.09 -8.39
C GLY A 270 17.46 27.58 -7.90
N ASP A 271 16.36 27.97 -8.54
CA ASP A 271 15.02 27.46 -8.24
C ASP A 271 14.89 25.97 -8.60
N LYS A 272 15.52 25.50 -9.68
CA LYS A 272 15.55 24.08 -10.04
C LYS A 272 16.38 23.26 -9.06
N ILE A 273 17.52 23.81 -8.61
CA ILE A 273 18.38 23.16 -7.60
C ILE A 273 17.67 23.06 -6.25
N LEU A 274 17.00 24.14 -5.82
CA LEU A 274 16.16 24.12 -4.63
C LEU A 274 14.96 23.16 -4.77
N GLY A 275 14.35 23.08 -5.96
CA GLY A 275 13.29 22.12 -6.26
C GLY A 275 13.77 20.67 -6.12
N LEU A 276 14.94 20.33 -6.65
CA LEU A 276 15.56 19.01 -6.48
C LEU A 276 15.85 18.70 -5.01
N ALA A 277 16.36 19.68 -4.26
CA ALA A 277 16.56 19.54 -2.81
C ALA A 277 15.24 19.22 -2.08
N ARG A 278 14.17 19.95 -2.41
CA ARG A 278 12.83 19.70 -1.86
C ARG A 278 12.30 18.32 -2.21
N PHE A 279 12.55 17.82 -3.42
CA PHE A 279 12.18 16.45 -3.79
C PHE A 279 12.84 15.42 -2.88
N PHE A 280 14.16 15.49 -2.68
CA PHE A 280 14.85 14.56 -1.78
C PHE A 280 14.35 14.67 -0.34
N LEU A 281 14.13 15.88 0.19
CA LEU A 281 13.60 16.07 1.54
C LEU A 281 12.13 15.62 1.66
N GLY A 282 11.36 15.75 0.58
CA GLY A 282 9.94 15.37 0.49
C GLY A 282 9.71 13.86 0.53
N VAL A 283 10.72 13.05 0.22
CA VAL A 283 10.67 11.59 0.42
C VAL A 283 10.46 11.24 1.91
N GLY A 284 10.84 12.13 2.84
CA GLY A 284 10.81 11.86 4.26
C GLY A 284 11.84 10.80 4.65
N ILE A 285 11.45 9.83 5.48
CA ILE A 285 12.33 8.71 5.86
C ILE A 285 12.01 7.52 4.95
N PRO A 286 12.89 7.14 4.01
CA PRO A 286 12.63 6.05 3.09
C PRO A 286 12.57 4.70 3.82
N GLY A 287 11.67 3.81 3.38
CA GLY A 287 11.55 2.46 3.93
C GLY A 287 12.56 1.44 3.40
N LYS A 288 13.34 1.80 2.36
CA LYS A 288 14.36 0.95 1.74
C LYS A 288 15.75 1.56 1.91
N ALA A 289 16.73 0.71 2.19
CA ALA A 289 18.14 1.07 2.31
C ALA A 289 18.69 1.81 1.07
N GLU A 290 18.32 1.36 -0.13
CA GLU A 290 18.79 1.95 -1.37
C GLU A 290 18.21 3.36 -1.60
N ASP A 291 16.93 3.56 -1.30
CA ASP A 291 16.30 4.88 -1.41
C ASP A 291 16.92 5.87 -0.42
N LEU A 292 17.18 5.43 0.82
CA LEU A 292 17.88 6.22 1.83
C LEU A 292 19.28 6.63 1.36
N PHE A 293 20.03 5.72 0.74
CA PHE A 293 21.34 6.05 0.16
C PHE A 293 21.22 7.12 -0.92
N TYR A 294 20.34 6.95 -1.91
CA TYR A 294 20.20 7.92 -3.01
C TYR A 294 19.77 9.30 -2.52
N GLN A 295 18.88 9.35 -1.53
CA GLN A 295 18.48 10.58 -0.85
C GLN A 295 19.68 11.25 -0.18
N LEU A 296 20.40 10.54 0.69
CA LEU A 296 21.52 11.10 1.45
C LEU A 296 22.69 11.51 0.56
N ASP A 297 23.03 10.71 -0.45
CA ASP A 297 24.14 11.01 -1.37
C ASP A 297 23.86 12.27 -2.20
N ALA A 298 22.61 12.44 -2.65
CA ALA A 298 22.19 13.64 -3.38
C ALA A 298 22.20 14.89 -2.48
N LEU A 299 21.63 14.79 -1.27
CA LEU A 299 21.62 15.90 -0.32
C LEU A 299 23.03 16.29 0.14
N ALA A 300 23.92 15.31 0.35
CA ALA A 300 25.33 15.58 0.64
C ALA A 300 26.03 16.31 -0.52
N SER A 301 25.67 15.97 -1.75
CA SER A 301 26.18 16.67 -2.94
C SER A 301 25.65 18.09 -3.04
N LEU A 302 24.48 18.40 -2.45
CA LEU A 302 23.90 19.75 -2.40
C LEU A 302 24.34 20.57 -1.17
N GLU A 303 24.88 19.93 -0.14
CA GLU A 303 25.30 20.58 1.10
C GLU A 303 26.47 21.57 0.89
N ASN A 304 27.46 21.16 0.10
CA ASN A 304 28.61 22.00 -0.25
C ASN A 304 28.97 21.77 -1.72
N ASN A 305 28.61 22.73 -2.56
CA ASN A 305 28.74 22.60 -4.00
C ASN A 305 29.02 23.94 -4.69
N ARG A 306 29.52 23.88 -5.93
CA ARG A 306 29.84 25.06 -6.76
C ARG A 306 28.71 25.52 -7.68
N VAL A 307 27.52 24.91 -7.56
CA VAL A 307 26.35 25.23 -8.37
C VAL A 307 25.49 26.24 -7.63
N SER A 308 24.82 25.79 -6.56
CA SER A 308 24.03 26.60 -5.65
C SER A 308 23.65 25.75 -4.43
N ILE A 309 23.88 26.25 -3.23
CA ILE A 309 23.55 25.57 -1.97
C ILE A 309 22.08 25.90 -1.62
N PRO A 310 21.17 24.92 -1.58
CA PRO A 310 19.77 25.15 -1.25
C PRO A 310 19.58 25.61 0.20
N LEU A 311 18.79 26.67 0.41
CA LEU A 311 18.33 27.09 1.73
C LEU A 311 16.91 26.61 1.97
N ILE A 312 16.72 25.84 3.02
CA ILE A 312 15.45 25.22 3.40
C ILE A 312 14.83 26.02 4.53
N LEU A 313 13.71 26.68 4.22
CA LEU A 313 12.86 27.34 5.21
C LEU A 313 11.88 26.34 5.79
N SER A 314 11.93 26.12 7.10
CA SER A 314 11.03 25.18 7.77
C SER A 314 10.68 25.63 9.20
N PRO A 315 9.41 25.53 9.63
CA PRO A 315 9.06 25.79 11.01
C PRO A 315 9.40 24.57 11.90
N PRO A 316 9.88 24.78 13.13
CA PRO A 316 10.05 23.70 14.11
C PRO A 316 8.73 22.97 14.39
N THR A 317 7.63 23.74 14.52
CA THR A 317 6.26 23.25 14.67
C THR A 317 5.34 23.97 13.67
N ALA A 318 4.46 23.22 13.03
CA ALA A 318 3.39 23.78 12.18
C ALA A 318 2.14 24.17 12.99
N VAL A 319 2.11 23.84 14.28
CA VAL A 319 0.97 24.06 15.17
C VAL A 319 1.31 25.16 16.16
N LEU A 320 0.46 26.19 16.26
CA LEU A 320 0.62 27.35 17.14
C LEU A 320 -0.62 27.51 18.03
N SER A 321 -0.44 27.50 19.35
CA SER A 321 -1.53 27.74 20.30
C SER A 321 -1.74 29.23 20.60
N LEU A 322 -2.93 29.75 20.32
CA LEU A 322 -3.37 31.08 20.78
C LEU A 322 -3.52 31.12 22.31
N THR A 323 -3.98 30.03 22.91
CA THR A 323 -4.18 29.92 24.37
C THR A 323 -2.86 30.06 25.13
N ARG A 324 -1.82 29.37 24.66
CA ARG A 324 -0.46 29.42 25.25
C ARG A 324 0.35 30.60 24.75
N LYS A 325 -0.16 31.36 23.78
CA LYS A 325 0.52 32.47 23.10
C LYS A 325 1.83 32.02 22.45
N ASP A 326 1.78 30.88 21.75
CA ASP A 326 2.93 30.35 21.02
C ASP A 326 3.36 31.35 19.93
N GLN A 327 4.67 31.54 19.80
CA GLN A 327 5.25 32.40 18.77
C GLN A 327 5.44 31.62 17.47
N LEU A 328 5.19 32.27 16.34
CA LEU A 328 5.57 31.74 15.03
C LEU A 328 7.10 31.72 14.95
N LYS A 329 7.66 30.54 14.66
CA LYS A 329 9.10 30.31 14.55
C LYS A 329 9.42 29.61 13.24
N VAL A 330 10.50 30.03 12.60
CA VAL A 330 10.97 29.53 11.30
C VAL A 330 12.50 29.45 11.31
N ASN A 331 13.02 28.33 10.84
CA ASN A 331 14.45 28.11 10.69
C ASN A 331 14.82 28.14 9.20
N VAL A 332 16.02 28.62 8.92
CA VAL A 332 16.62 28.56 7.58
C VAL A 332 17.96 27.86 7.72
N ASN A 333 18.07 26.69 7.10
CA ASN A 333 19.26 25.85 7.15
C ASN A 333 19.58 25.28 5.76
N THR A 334 20.76 24.70 5.60
CA THR A 334 21.07 23.86 4.44
C THR A 334 20.32 22.52 4.52
N VAL A 335 20.45 21.69 3.49
CA VAL A 335 19.74 20.41 3.40
C VAL A 335 20.15 19.38 4.47
N LEU A 336 21.39 19.43 4.97
CA LEU A 336 21.84 18.60 6.11
C LEU A 336 21.75 19.31 7.46
N GLY A 337 21.19 20.52 7.51
CA GLY A 337 20.95 21.25 8.77
C GLY A 337 22.08 22.19 9.20
N SER A 338 23.07 22.47 8.34
CA SER A 338 24.11 23.46 8.64
C SER A 338 23.55 24.88 8.69
N ALA A 339 24.30 25.79 9.32
CA ALA A 339 23.91 27.19 9.46
C ALA A 339 23.86 27.92 8.11
N ALA A 340 22.83 28.74 7.93
CA ALA A 340 22.67 29.60 6.76
C ALA A 340 23.56 30.86 6.85
N PRO A 341 23.84 31.55 5.71
CA PRO A 341 24.55 32.83 5.71
C PRO A 341 23.71 33.95 6.34
N SER A 342 24.28 35.15 6.45
CA SER A 342 23.58 36.31 6.99
C SER A 342 22.36 36.69 6.12
N LEU A 343 21.16 36.53 6.70
CA LEU A 343 19.90 36.71 5.99
C LEU A 343 18.79 37.25 6.91
N SER A 344 17.72 37.73 6.28
CA SER A 344 16.45 38.09 6.92
C SER A 344 15.31 37.25 6.32
N VAL A 345 14.29 36.96 7.13
CA VAL A 345 13.06 36.27 6.67
C VAL A 345 11.90 37.24 6.78
N LYS A 346 11.15 37.40 5.69
CA LYS A 346 9.95 38.24 5.64
C LYS A 346 8.70 37.38 5.53
N LEU A 347 7.69 37.66 6.34
CA LEU A 347 6.33 37.19 6.09
C LEU A 347 5.69 38.14 5.07
N LYS A 348 5.20 37.60 3.96
CA LYS A 348 4.64 38.37 2.83
C LYS A 348 3.12 38.28 2.69
N GLN A 349 2.57 37.09 2.96
CA GLN A 349 1.14 36.83 2.77
C GLN A 349 0.67 35.74 3.74
N ILE A 350 -0.57 35.83 4.19
CA ILE A 350 -1.27 34.75 4.89
C ILE A 350 -2.58 34.45 4.15
N PHE A 351 -2.78 33.19 3.79
CA PHE A 351 -4.02 32.71 3.19
C PHE A 351 -4.78 31.87 4.21
N THR A 352 -6.09 32.05 4.31
CA THR A 352 -6.95 31.08 5.02
C THR A 352 -7.11 29.85 4.13
N SER A 353 -6.87 28.65 4.68
CA SER A 353 -6.96 27.41 3.91
C SER A 353 -8.35 27.25 3.28
N GLY A 354 -8.40 26.96 1.97
CA GLY A 354 -9.65 26.87 1.21
C GLY A 354 -10.24 28.19 0.72
N SER A 355 -9.67 29.35 1.10
CA SER A 355 -10.01 30.66 0.52
C SER A 355 -8.92 31.16 -0.45
N LYS A 356 -9.33 31.97 -1.42
CA LYS A 356 -8.40 32.75 -2.27
C LYS A 356 -8.02 34.09 -1.63
N ASP A 357 -8.69 34.48 -0.55
CA ASP A 357 -8.44 35.73 0.16
C ASP A 357 -7.09 35.65 0.88
N ALA A 358 -6.26 36.65 0.65
CA ALA A 358 -4.92 36.76 1.21
C ALA A 358 -4.81 38.05 2.01
N SER A 359 -4.39 37.94 3.26
CA SER A 359 -3.89 39.09 4.01
C SER A 359 -2.48 39.37 3.53
N ILE A 360 -2.29 40.49 2.81
CA ILE A 360 -0.96 40.95 2.40
C ILE A 360 -0.32 41.62 3.61
N ILE A 361 0.79 41.06 4.08
CA ILE A 361 1.51 41.51 5.27
C ILE A 361 2.97 41.57 4.85
N ASP A 362 3.65 42.70 4.94
CA ASP A 362 5.09 42.77 4.66
C ASP A 362 5.85 43.04 5.95
N GLN A 363 6.14 41.98 6.70
CA GLN A 363 6.71 42.07 8.04
C GLN A 363 8.00 41.25 8.17
N ASP A 364 9.04 41.88 8.72
CA ASP A 364 10.32 41.25 9.00
C ASP A 364 10.24 40.43 10.30
N LEU A 365 10.73 39.19 10.26
CA LEU A 365 10.86 38.35 11.46
C LEU A 365 12.12 38.74 12.23
N LYS A 366 12.03 38.73 13.57
CA LYS A 366 13.19 38.94 14.44
C LYS A 366 14.07 37.70 14.45
N PHE A 367 15.38 37.88 14.51
CA PHE A 367 16.33 36.77 14.57
C PHE A 367 16.83 36.58 15.99
N ASP A 368 16.70 35.35 16.51
CA ASP A 368 17.31 34.90 17.75
C ASP A 368 18.66 34.21 17.42
N PRO A 369 19.81 34.85 17.71
CA PRO A 369 21.11 34.28 17.40
C PRO A 369 21.49 33.08 18.29
N GLU A 370 20.91 32.95 19.49
CA GLU A 370 21.25 31.83 20.40
C GLU A 370 20.67 30.51 19.88
N ASN A 371 19.43 30.56 19.38
CA ASN A 371 18.73 29.38 18.87
C ASN A 371 18.78 29.26 17.33
N ALA A 372 19.35 30.26 16.63
CA ALA A 372 19.37 30.39 15.17
C ALA A 372 17.96 30.30 14.54
N VAL A 373 16.98 30.98 15.15
CA VAL A 373 15.56 30.94 14.75
C VAL A 373 15.06 32.33 14.39
N HIS A 374 14.27 32.44 13.32
CA HIS A 374 13.49 33.63 13.02
C HIS A 374 12.10 33.51 13.64
N PHE A 375 11.64 34.54 14.34
CA PHE A 375 10.35 34.51 15.04
C PHE A 375 9.55 35.79 14.88
N LEU A 376 8.24 35.66 15.09
CA LEU A 376 7.31 36.77 15.18
C LEU A 376 6.70 36.79 16.58
N ASP A 377 6.85 37.91 17.30
CA ASP A 377 6.44 38.04 18.71
C ASP A 377 4.94 37.83 18.93
N VAL A 378 4.12 38.42 18.06
CA VAL A 378 2.66 38.44 18.16
C VAL A 378 2.10 38.16 16.78
N LEU A 379 1.20 37.19 16.68
CA LEU A 379 0.46 36.92 15.45
C LEU A 379 -0.42 38.13 15.09
N PRO A 380 -0.66 38.41 13.80
CA PRO A 380 -1.56 39.49 13.39
C PRO A 380 -2.96 39.34 14.01
N GLU A 381 -3.60 40.45 14.39
CA GLU A 381 -4.87 40.46 15.14
C GLU A 381 -6.05 39.77 14.42
N ASN A 382 -5.94 39.58 13.10
CA ASN A 382 -6.94 38.91 12.28
C ASN A 382 -6.76 37.39 12.17
N ILE A 383 -5.74 36.82 12.83
CA ILE A 383 -5.48 35.38 12.85
C ILE A 383 -6.10 34.75 14.08
N ASP A 384 -7.09 33.89 13.86
CA ASP A 384 -7.84 33.18 14.88
C ASP A 384 -7.56 31.66 14.81
N ALA A 385 -8.26 30.84 15.59
CA ALA A 385 -8.17 29.38 15.48
C ALA A 385 -8.61 28.91 14.09
N GLY A 386 -7.72 28.25 13.35
CA GLY A 386 -7.95 27.88 11.95
C GLY A 386 -6.71 27.35 11.24
N SER A 387 -6.91 26.91 10.00
CA SER A 387 -5.83 26.43 9.12
C SER A 387 -5.44 27.51 8.12
N TYR A 388 -4.14 27.81 8.04
CA TYR A 388 -3.61 28.89 7.22
C TYR A 388 -2.40 28.45 6.38
N ILE A 389 -2.10 29.21 5.33
CA ILE A 389 -0.89 29.06 4.53
C ILE A 389 -0.11 30.37 4.62
N PHE A 390 1.04 30.33 5.31
CA PHE A 390 1.93 31.47 5.50
C PHE A 390 2.95 31.47 4.37
N THR A 391 3.18 32.64 3.77
CA THR A 391 4.12 32.80 2.67
C THR A 391 5.32 33.62 3.11
N PHE A 392 6.49 32.99 3.14
CA PHE A 392 7.75 33.58 3.55
C PHE A 392 8.67 33.87 2.36
N GLU A 393 9.53 34.86 2.51
CA GLU A 393 10.60 35.19 1.56
C GLU A 393 11.92 35.35 2.31
N ILE A 394 12.97 34.66 1.84
CA ILE A 394 14.33 34.79 2.37
C ILE A 394 15.04 35.90 1.62
N VAL A 395 15.64 36.85 2.34
CA VAL A 395 16.42 37.95 1.79
C VAL A 395 17.85 37.87 2.29
N LEU A 396 18.77 37.53 1.39
CA LEU A 396 20.21 37.49 1.67
C LEU A 396 20.76 38.92 1.77
N HIS A 397 21.57 39.20 2.80
CA HIS A 397 22.14 40.53 3.02
C HIS A 397 23.26 40.85 2.04
N ASN A 398 24.12 39.88 1.73
CA ASN A 398 25.21 40.04 0.78
C ASN A 398 24.76 39.63 -0.63
N PRO A 399 24.86 40.51 -1.65
CA PRO A 399 24.51 40.18 -3.03
C PRO A 399 25.29 39.02 -3.63
N GLU A 400 26.56 38.83 -3.23
CA GLU A 400 27.39 37.72 -3.74
C GLU A 400 26.88 36.35 -3.25
N ASP A 401 26.22 36.30 -2.09
CA ASP A 401 25.62 35.07 -1.57
C ASP A 401 24.51 34.55 -2.48
N LYS A 402 23.91 35.40 -3.34
CA LYS A 402 22.91 34.96 -4.34
C LYS A 402 23.48 34.05 -5.43
N LYS A 403 24.80 34.11 -5.67
CA LYS A 403 25.48 33.18 -6.58
C LYS A 403 25.79 31.84 -5.90
N ILE A 404 25.94 31.86 -4.58
CA ILE A 404 26.32 30.69 -3.78
C ILE A 404 25.10 29.93 -3.29
N TYR A 405 24.02 30.62 -2.90
CA TYR A 405 22.86 30.03 -2.24
C TYR A 405 21.57 30.18 -3.05
N ALA A 406 20.76 29.11 -3.05
CA ALA A 406 19.43 29.10 -3.62
C ALA A 406 18.37 29.25 -2.50
N ALA A 407 17.95 30.49 -2.27
CA ALA A 407 16.87 30.84 -1.34
C ALA A 407 15.47 30.61 -1.93
N GLY A 408 15.37 30.51 -3.26
CA GLY A 408 14.09 30.50 -3.97
C GLY A 408 13.36 31.84 -3.92
N GLY A 409 12.11 31.84 -4.38
CA GLY A 409 11.21 32.98 -4.24
C GLY A 409 10.39 32.90 -2.96
N ARG A 410 9.07 32.87 -3.11
CA ARG A 410 8.13 32.75 -2.00
C ARG A 410 7.93 31.28 -1.61
N THR A 411 8.11 30.98 -0.33
CA THR A 411 7.88 29.64 0.24
C THR A 411 6.57 29.63 1.01
N LYS A 412 5.68 28.70 0.66
CA LYS A 412 4.38 28.50 1.33
C LYS A 412 4.52 27.43 2.41
N VAL A 413 4.02 27.71 3.60
CA VAL A 413 4.08 26.82 4.76
C VAL A 413 2.69 26.72 5.37
N PRO A 414 2.11 25.52 5.52
CA PRO A 414 0.85 25.36 6.23
C PRO A 414 1.10 25.53 7.73
N ILE A 415 0.24 26.33 8.37
CA ILE A 415 0.27 26.60 9.81
C ILE A 415 -1.14 26.41 10.35
N TYR A 416 -1.26 25.57 11.39
CA TYR A 416 -2.50 25.32 12.11
C TYR A 416 -2.46 26.13 13.41
N VAL A 417 -3.37 27.08 13.52
CA VAL A 417 -3.50 27.91 14.70
C VAL A 417 -4.58 27.29 15.57
N THR A 418 -4.20 26.77 16.74
CA THR A 418 -5.09 26.12 17.69
C THR A 418 -5.53 27.08 18.78
N GLY A 419 -6.68 26.81 19.39
CA GLY A 419 -7.15 27.59 20.53
C GLY A 419 -8.15 26.85 21.40
N PHE A 420 -8.28 27.33 22.64
CA PHE A 420 -9.34 26.93 23.54
C PHE A 420 -10.65 27.56 23.07
N VAL A 421 -11.59 26.73 22.63
CA VAL A 421 -12.91 27.16 22.18
C VAL A 421 -13.82 27.24 23.38
N LYS A 422 -14.38 28.42 23.64
CA LYS A 422 -15.31 28.64 24.74
C LYS A 422 -16.70 28.16 24.33
N VAL A 423 -17.29 27.33 25.18
CA VAL A 423 -18.68 26.87 25.03
C VAL A 423 -19.57 27.68 25.95
N ASP A 424 -20.56 28.38 25.38
CA ASP A 424 -21.54 29.17 26.12
C ASP A 424 -22.97 28.76 25.75
N HIS A 425 -23.95 29.20 26.56
CA HIS A 425 -25.39 29.04 26.28
C HIS A 425 -25.82 27.60 25.92
N ALA A 426 -25.18 26.61 26.56
CA ALA A 426 -25.53 25.21 26.35
C ALA A 426 -26.81 24.85 27.10
N GLU A 427 -27.83 24.42 26.38
CA GLU A 427 -29.17 24.15 26.91
C GLU A 427 -29.77 22.91 26.24
N VAL A 428 -30.52 22.14 27.03
CA VAL A 428 -31.36 21.05 26.54
C VAL A 428 -32.80 21.30 26.96
N ALA A 429 -33.74 21.11 26.04
CA ALA A 429 -35.15 21.29 26.30
C ALA A 429 -36.01 20.18 25.68
N VAL A 430 -37.11 19.86 26.35
CA VAL A 430 -38.21 19.05 25.80
C VAL A 430 -39.35 20.00 25.46
N LEU A 431 -39.74 20.00 24.18
CA LEU A 431 -40.75 20.89 23.61
C LEU A 431 -42.01 20.10 23.23
N ASP A 432 -43.17 20.71 23.42
CA ASP A 432 -44.45 20.18 22.92
C ASP A 432 -44.67 20.57 21.45
N SER A 433 -45.19 19.63 20.63
CA SER A 433 -45.37 19.81 19.19
C SER A 433 -46.42 20.83 18.79
N ASP A 434 -47.47 21.01 19.60
CA ASP A 434 -48.64 21.79 19.20
C ASP A 434 -48.52 23.29 19.51
N LEU A 435 -47.69 23.66 20.49
CA LEU A 435 -47.59 25.05 20.98
C LEU A 435 -46.15 25.59 21.07
N GLY A 436 -45.12 24.75 20.86
CA GLY A 436 -43.72 25.15 21.10
C GLY A 436 -43.44 25.53 22.56
N ASN A 437 -44.36 25.20 23.48
CA ASN A 437 -44.19 25.42 24.90
C ASN A 437 -43.07 24.50 25.42
N VAL A 438 -42.18 25.10 26.20
CA VAL A 438 -41.07 24.41 26.84
C VAL A 438 -41.59 23.69 28.08
N GLU A 439 -41.64 22.36 28.05
CA GLU A 439 -42.04 21.58 29.24
C GLU A 439 -40.91 21.52 30.27
N THR A 440 -39.70 21.24 29.79
CA THR A 440 -38.52 21.13 30.64
C THR A 440 -37.34 21.76 29.91
N GLN A 441 -36.63 22.69 30.55
CA GLN A 441 -35.38 23.27 30.05
C GLN A 441 -34.32 23.18 31.14
N LYS A 442 -33.15 22.69 30.79
CA LYS A 442 -32.00 22.58 31.68
C LYS A 442 -30.77 23.18 31.00
N ARG A 443 -30.09 24.06 31.73
CA ARG A 443 -28.77 24.55 31.32
C ARG A 443 -27.73 23.46 31.55
N LEU A 444 -26.83 23.30 30.60
CA LEU A 444 -25.77 22.29 30.61
C LEU A 444 -24.44 22.95 30.95
N ASP A 445 -23.65 22.27 31.78
CA ASP A 445 -22.23 22.59 31.97
C ASP A 445 -21.38 21.63 31.13
N LEU A 446 -21.07 22.01 29.89
CA LEU A 446 -20.32 21.15 28.98
C LEU A 446 -18.82 21.00 29.35
N ALA A 447 -18.35 21.66 30.41
CA ALA A 447 -17.01 21.51 30.95
C ALA A 447 -16.97 20.65 32.24
N GLY A 448 -18.12 20.29 32.81
CA GLY A 448 -18.27 19.56 34.08
C GLY A 448 -19.07 18.26 33.97
N GLU A 449 -19.40 17.66 35.12
CA GLU A 449 -20.31 16.50 35.16
C GLU A 449 -21.77 16.96 35.07
N ASN A 450 -22.46 16.57 33.99
CA ASN A 450 -23.90 16.73 33.88
C ASN A 450 -24.59 15.40 34.21
N SER A 451 -25.66 15.47 34.99
CA SER A 451 -26.56 14.33 35.24
C SER A 451 -28.01 14.73 34.95
N ILE A 452 -28.29 15.15 33.71
CA ILE A 452 -29.66 15.47 33.32
C ILE A 452 -30.49 14.19 33.21
N SER A 453 -31.65 14.19 33.85
CA SER A 453 -32.72 13.21 33.63
C SER A 453 -33.91 13.94 32.99
N LEU A 454 -34.34 13.47 31.83
CA LEU A 454 -35.45 14.00 31.04
C LEU A 454 -36.43 12.85 30.73
N SER A 455 -37.66 13.19 30.40
CA SER A 455 -38.65 12.26 29.87
C SER A 455 -39.34 12.90 28.68
N ALA A 456 -39.55 12.14 27.60
CA ALA A 456 -40.34 12.62 26.47
C ALA A 456 -41.17 11.49 25.84
N ASN A 457 -42.33 11.85 25.30
CA ASN A 457 -43.15 10.95 24.49
C ASN A 457 -42.93 11.20 22.98
N HIS A 458 -43.56 10.38 22.14
CA HIS A 458 -43.48 10.48 20.68
C HIS A 458 -44.06 11.77 20.07
N LEU A 459 -44.88 12.54 20.80
CA LEU A 459 -45.41 13.83 20.36
C LEU A 459 -44.55 15.01 20.82
N GLN A 460 -43.46 14.77 21.54
CA GLN A 460 -42.56 15.80 22.01
C GLN A 460 -41.28 15.85 21.18
N LYS A 461 -40.52 16.92 21.31
CA LYS A 461 -39.26 17.14 20.61
C LYS A 461 -38.14 17.41 21.60
N LEU A 462 -36.96 16.86 21.36
CA LEU A 462 -35.76 17.18 22.12
C LEU A 462 -34.96 18.24 21.38
N GLN A 463 -34.79 19.41 21.97
CA GLN A 463 -33.95 20.48 21.48
C GLN A 463 -32.64 20.53 22.26
N LEU A 464 -31.52 20.61 21.56
CA LEU A 464 -30.21 20.90 22.13
C LEU A 464 -29.65 22.13 21.41
N SER A 465 -29.22 23.12 22.16
CA SER A 465 -28.55 24.31 21.64
C SER A 465 -27.28 24.62 22.43
N PHE A 466 -26.26 25.15 21.77
CA PHE A 466 -25.04 25.67 22.41
C PHE A 466 -24.32 26.63 21.46
N GLN A 467 -23.48 27.50 22.00
CA GLN A 467 -22.66 28.44 21.23
C GLN A 467 -21.19 28.10 21.40
N LEU A 468 -20.44 28.14 20.30
CA LEU A 468 -18.99 27.97 20.28
C LEU A 468 -18.33 29.27 19.85
N THR A 469 -17.42 29.77 20.66
CA THR A 469 -16.64 30.99 20.38
C THR A 469 -15.15 30.71 20.42
N SER A 470 -14.44 31.27 19.46
CA SER A 470 -12.98 31.19 19.39
C SER A 470 -12.31 32.04 20.47
N PRO A 471 -10.99 31.90 20.71
CA PRO A 471 -10.26 32.75 21.65
C PRO A 471 -10.39 34.26 21.37
N LEU A 472 -10.57 34.67 20.11
CA LEU A 472 -10.78 36.07 19.72
C LEU A 472 -12.26 36.52 19.80
N GLY A 473 -13.17 35.64 20.23
CA GLY A 473 -14.59 35.94 20.40
C GLY A 473 -15.43 35.80 19.13
N ASN A 474 -14.87 35.26 18.04
CA ASN A 474 -15.60 35.00 16.81
C ASN A 474 -16.42 33.70 16.92
N ALA A 475 -17.47 33.57 16.12
CA ALA A 475 -18.23 32.33 16.04
C ALA A 475 -17.33 31.20 15.47
N PHE A 476 -17.19 30.11 16.23
CA PHE A 476 -16.34 28.99 15.85
C PHE A 476 -17.17 27.84 15.27
N LYS A 477 -16.79 27.36 14.08
CA LYS A 477 -17.43 26.23 13.43
C LYS A 477 -16.50 25.01 13.43
N PRO A 478 -16.71 24.02 14.33
CA PRO A 478 -15.91 22.82 14.35
C PRO A 478 -16.18 21.93 13.14
N HIS A 479 -15.20 21.11 12.79
CA HIS A 479 -15.32 20.07 11.79
C HIS A 479 -16.33 18.99 12.20
N GLN A 480 -16.46 18.68 13.49
CA GLN A 480 -17.37 17.65 14.01
C GLN A 480 -18.20 18.17 15.19
N ALA A 481 -19.52 17.99 15.09
CA ALA A 481 -20.48 18.19 16.19
C ALA A 481 -21.60 17.15 16.08
N PHE A 482 -21.64 16.20 17.02
CA PHE A 482 -22.56 15.07 16.99
C PHE A 482 -23.30 14.90 18.32
N LEU A 483 -24.62 14.73 18.23
CA LEU A 483 -25.46 14.27 19.32
C LEU A 483 -25.70 12.77 19.17
N LYS A 484 -25.31 11.99 20.16
CA LYS A 484 -25.52 10.55 20.22
C LYS A 484 -26.54 10.20 21.29
N LEU A 485 -27.55 9.40 20.90
CA LEU A 485 -28.51 8.77 21.80
C LEU A 485 -28.25 7.27 21.80
N ARG A 486 -27.93 6.70 22.95
CA ARG A 486 -27.67 5.26 23.12
C ARG A 486 -28.75 4.62 23.96
N HIS A 487 -29.52 3.73 23.35
CA HIS A 487 -30.53 2.95 24.08
C HIS A 487 -29.87 1.96 25.05
N GLU A 488 -30.59 1.55 26.10
CA GLU A 488 -30.15 0.48 27.01
C GLU A 488 -29.83 -0.84 26.29
N SER A 489 -30.50 -1.12 25.17
CA SER A 489 -30.18 -2.22 24.24
C SER A 489 -28.96 -1.95 23.36
N LYS A 490 -28.10 -0.98 23.72
CA LYS A 490 -26.82 -0.65 23.05
C LYS A 490 -26.93 -0.19 21.59
N VAL A 491 -28.13 0.01 21.05
CA VAL A 491 -28.35 0.65 19.76
C VAL A 491 -27.99 2.13 19.89
N GLU A 492 -27.13 2.62 19.00
CA GLU A 492 -26.69 4.02 18.98
C GLU A 492 -27.30 4.76 17.78
N HIS A 493 -27.84 5.94 18.04
CA HIS A 493 -28.33 6.87 17.04
C HIS A 493 -27.47 8.12 17.10
N ILE A 494 -26.82 8.47 15.97
CA ILE A 494 -25.90 9.61 15.88
C ILE A 494 -26.51 10.64 14.93
N PHE A 495 -26.60 11.88 15.40
CA PHE A 495 -27.14 13.00 14.65
C PHE A 495 -26.09 14.10 14.53
N VAL A 496 -25.99 14.70 13.34
CA VAL A 496 -25.15 15.87 13.11
C VAL A 496 -25.87 17.10 13.65
N VAL A 497 -25.21 17.87 14.51
CA VAL A 497 -25.78 19.11 15.05
C VAL A 497 -25.65 20.21 13.99
N GLY A 498 -26.77 20.86 13.66
CA GLY A 498 -26.80 21.93 12.67
C GLY A 498 -26.15 23.20 13.18
N ASN A 499 -25.62 24.03 12.27
CA ASN A 499 -25.17 25.38 12.58
C ASN A 499 -26.23 26.38 12.08
N SER A 500 -26.82 27.11 13.01
CA SER A 500 -27.79 28.18 12.80
C SER A 500 -27.17 29.56 13.10
N GLY A 501 -26.09 29.89 12.38
CA GLY A 501 -25.37 31.17 12.54
C GLY A 501 -24.37 31.13 13.69
N ASN A 502 -24.75 31.73 14.83
CA ASN A 502 -23.91 31.76 16.04
C ASN A 502 -24.17 30.58 16.98
N PHE A 503 -25.27 29.85 16.78
CA PHE A 503 -25.66 28.73 17.63
C PHE A 503 -25.59 27.43 16.86
N PHE A 504 -25.17 26.39 17.55
CA PHE A 504 -25.38 25.02 17.15
C PHE A 504 -26.71 24.57 17.72
N GLU A 505 -27.56 24.04 16.86
CA GLU A 505 -28.91 23.64 17.24
C GLU A 505 -29.29 22.34 16.56
N ILE A 506 -29.96 21.48 17.32
CA ILE A 506 -30.64 20.31 16.80
C ILE A 506 -31.96 20.11 17.52
N ILE A 507 -33.01 19.88 16.72
CA ILE A 507 -34.35 19.51 17.21
C ILE A 507 -34.65 18.10 16.70
N LEU A 508 -34.75 17.15 17.62
CA LEU A 508 -35.14 15.78 17.34
C LEU A 508 -36.65 15.67 17.52
N ASP A 509 -37.36 15.61 16.40
CA ASP A 509 -38.80 15.35 16.36
C ASP A 509 -39.05 13.84 16.50
N PHE A 510 -39.46 13.38 17.68
CA PHE A 510 -39.59 11.94 17.93
C PHE A 510 -40.66 11.30 17.05
N LEU A 511 -41.73 12.01 16.69
CA LEU A 511 -42.78 11.51 15.81
C LEU A 511 -42.22 11.16 14.43
N GLY A 512 -41.38 12.04 13.88
CA GLY A 512 -40.71 11.81 12.60
C GLY A 512 -39.54 10.82 12.67
N LEU A 513 -39.10 10.46 13.88
CA LEU A 513 -37.95 9.60 14.11
C LEU A 513 -38.32 8.20 14.63
N VAL A 514 -39.58 7.93 15.02
CA VAL A 514 -40.02 6.65 15.61
C VAL A 514 -39.49 5.44 14.83
N GLU A 515 -39.63 5.43 13.50
CA GLU A 515 -39.16 4.33 12.65
C GLU A 515 -37.63 4.17 12.69
N LYS A 516 -36.89 5.28 12.75
CA LYS A 516 -35.41 5.30 12.83
C LYS A 516 -34.90 4.87 14.20
N PHE A 517 -35.72 5.03 15.24
CA PHE A 517 -35.48 4.53 16.59
C PHE A 517 -35.96 3.08 16.77
N PHE A 518 -36.51 2.48 15.71
CA PHE A 518 -37.03 1.11 15.72
C PHE A 518 -38.13 0.89 16.77
N TYR A 519 -38.91 1.94 17.09
CA TYR A 519 -39.99 1.89 18.09
C TYR A 519 -39.50 1.41 19.47
N LEU A 520 -38.22 1.64 19.80
CA LEU A 520 -37.65 1.24 21.09
C LEU A 520 -37.97 2.29 22.15
N SER A 521 -38.94 1.98 23.01
CA SER A 521 -39.18 2.75 24.24
C SER A 521 -38.21 2.32 25.35
N GLY A 522 -37.85 3.25 26.22
CA GLY A 522 -36.97 3.02 27.35
C GLY A 522 -35.93 4.12 27.55
N ARG A 523 -34.89 3.80 28.31
CA ARG A 523 -33.83 4.75 28.65
C ARG A 523 -32.81 4.91 27.53
N TYR A 524 -32.56 6.16 27.15
CA TYR A 524 -31.50 6.58 26.24
C TYR A 524 -30.48 7.46 26.95
N ASP A 525 -29.21 7.09 26.87
CA ASP A 525 -28.10 7.94 27.32
C ASP A 525 -27.77 8.98 26.24
N ILE A 526 -27.68 10.24 26.64
CA ILE A 526 -27.36 11.40 25.80
C ILE A 526 -25.87 11.70 25.89
N GLN A 527 -25.21 11.81 24.75
CA GLN A 527 -23.79 12.14 24.64
C GLN A 527 -23.57 13.18 23.54
N LEU A 528 -22.76 14.20 23.83
CA LEU A 528 -22.38 15.24 22.88
C LEU A 528 -20.89 15.14 22.57
N THR A 529 -20.55 15.09 21.29
CA THR A 529 -19.17 15.07 20.81
C THR A 529 -18.93 16.31 19.96
N VAL A 530 -17.93 17.10 20.32
CA VAL A 530 -17.50 18.27 19.53
C VAL A 530 -15.99 18.21 19.38
N GLY A 531 -15.50 18.29 18.14
CA GLY A 531 -14.08 18.18 17.86
C GLY A 531 -13.64 18.83 16.55
N ASP A 532 -12.44 19.40 16.58
CA ASP A 532 -11.74 19.96 15.44
C ASP A 532 -10.23 19.78 15.62
N ALA A 533 -9.48 19.67 14.52
CA ALA A 533 -8.02 19.66 14.53
C ALA A 533 -7.42 20.96 15.09
N VAL A 534 -8.14 22.09 14.99
CA VAL A 534 -7.72 23.39 15.53
C VAL A 534 -8.26 23.69 16.94
N MET A 535 -9.00 22.75 17.55
CA MET A 535 -9.61 22.93 18.87
C MET A 535 -8.85 22.15 19.95
N GLU A 536 -8.25 22.87 20.90
CA GLU A 536 -7.39 22.29 21.96
C GLU A 536 -8.18 21.51 23.01
N ASN A 537 -9.44 21.91 23.22
CA ASN A 537 -10.35 21.36 24.20
C ASN A 537 -11.50 20.58 23.55
N SER A 538 -11.21 19.83 22.48
CA SER A 538 -12.16 18.88 21.90
C SER A 538 -12.69 17.93 22.97
N PHE A 539 -14.00 17.70 23.02
CA PHE A 539 -14.63 17.01 24.15
C PHE A 539 -15.65 15.95 23.72
N PHE A 540 -15.76 14.94 24.57
CA PHE A 540 -16.75 13.88 24.51
C PHE A 540 -17.48 13.84 25.84
N GLN A 541 -18.68 14.42 25.89
CA GLN A 541 -19.37 14.69 27.14
C GLN A 541 -20.65 13.84 27.26
N HIS A 542 -20.79 13.12 28.37
CA HIS A 542 -22.07 12.55 28.75
C HIS A 542 -22.94 13.64 29.40
N LEU A 543 -24.13 13.85 28.87
CA LEU A 543 -25.05 14.85 29.39
C LEU A 543 -25.97 14.24 30.45
N GLY A 544 -26.45 13.02 30.21
CA GLY A 544 -27.32 12.27 31.12
C GLY A 544 -28.24 11.33 30.35
N SER A 545 -29.49 11.17 30.76
CA SER A 545 -30.43 10.24 30.13
C SER A 545 -31.82 10.83 29.88
N ILE A 546 -32.47 10.38 28.82
CA ILE A 546 -33.87 10.63 28.50
C ILE A 546 -34.65 9.32 28.47
N GLU A 547 -35.75 9.28 29.20
CA GLU A 547 -36.73 8.18 29.11
C GLU A 547 -37.68 8.48 27.95
N LEU A 548 -37.69 7.63 26.92
CA LEU A 548 -38.53 7.81 25.73
C LEU A 548 -39.70 6.83 25.70
N ASP A 549 -40.91 7.37 25.58
CA ASP A 549 -42.14 6.61 25.38
C ASP A 549 -42.61 6.70 23.92
N LEU A 550 -42.21 5.70 23.13
CA LEU A 550 -42.56 5.55 21.72
C LEU A 550 -43.74 4.59 21.52
N PRO A 551 -44.49 4.70 20.41
CA PRO A 551 -45.61 3.81 20.11
C PRO A 551 -45.13 2.36 19.92
N GLU A 552 -46.05 1.41 20.08
CA GLU A 552 -45.74 0.00 19.78
C GLU A 552 -45.40 -0.20 18.29
N PRO A 553 -44.42 -1.09 17.97
CA PRO A 553 -44.03 -1.35 16.60
C PRO A 553 -45.16 -2.01 15.79
N PRO A 554 -45.49 -1.51 14.58
CA PRO A 554 -46.39 -2.21 13.68
C PRO A 554 -45.78 -3.55 13.23
N GLU A 555 -46.62 -4.52 12.83
CA GLU A 555 -46.18 -5.90 12.48
C GLU A 555 -45.05 -5.97 11.43
N LYS A 556 -44.94 -4.95 10.57
CA LYS A 556 -43.95 -4.85 9.49
C LYS A 556 -42.81 -3.86 9.79
N ALA A 557 -42.68 -3.38 11.02
CA ALA A 557 -41.63 -2.44 11.39
C ALA A 557 -40.23 -3.02 11.16
N ALA A 558 -39.30 -2.15 10.77
CA ALA A 558 -37.90 -2.51 10.74
C ALA A 558 -37.42 -2.85 12.16
N ARG A 559 -36.71 -3.96 12.31
CA ARG A 559 -36.10 -4.34 13.58
C ARG A 559 -34.77 -3.60 13.77
N PRO A 560 -34.35 -3.33 15.01
CA PRO A 560 -33.04 -2.75 15.26
C PRO A 560 -31.95 -3.64 14.68
N PRO A 561 -30.84 -3.04 14.21
CA PRO A 561 -29.73 -3.80 13.67
C PRO A 561 -29.25 -4.81 14.73
N PRO A 562 -28.94 -6.05 14.34
CA PRO A 562 -28.39 -7.02 15.27
C PRO A 562 -27.11 -6.40 15.86
N GLN A 563 -27.02 -6.37 17.18
CA GLN A 563 -25.84 -5.87 17.86
C GLN A 563 -24.60 -6.57 17.30
N ALA A 564 -23.52 -5.81 17.13
CA ALA A 564 -22.23 -6.38 16.79
C ALA A 564 -21.84 -7.37 17.90
N VAL A 565 -22.10 -8.65 17.64
CA VAL A 565 -21.61 -9.72 18.49
C VAL A 565 -20.10 -9.60 18.47
N ASP A 566 -19.47 -9.62 19.64
CA ASP A 566 -18.02 -9.61 19.82
C ASP A 566 -17.38 -10.43 18.68
N ALA A 567 -16.45 -9.84 17.91
CA ALA A 567 -15.87 -10.50 16.74
C ALA A 567 -15.30 -11.89 17.12
N SER A 568 -14.85 -12.00 18.38
CA SER A 568 -14.43 -13.22 19.08
C SER A 568 -15.52 -14.29 19.16
N SER A 569 -16.78 -13.91 19.41
CA SER A 569 -17.94 -14.80 19.47
C SER A 569 -18.37 -15.33 18.10
N LYS A 570 -18.06 -14.62 17.01
CA LYS A 570 -18.29 -15.11 15.63
C LYS A 570 -17.50 -16.38 15.32
N PHE A 571 -16.39 -16.59 16.04
CA PHE A 571 -15.53 -17.76 15.96
C PHE A 571 -15.76 -18.77 17.09
N GLY A 572 -16.81 -18.60 17.90
CA GLY A 572 -17.20 -19.58 18.91
C GLY A 572 -17.79 -20.87 18.31
N PRO A 573 -17.72 -22.00 19.03
CA PRO A 573 -18.35 -23.24 18.58
C PRO A 573 -19.87 -23.03 18.45
N LYS A 574 -20.42 -23.33 17.26
CA LYS A 574 -21.88 -23.33 17.06
C LYS A 574 -22.49 -24.53 17.79
N ALA A 575 -23.78 -24.42 18.10
CA ALA A 575 -24.53 -25.54 18.66
C ALA A 575 -24.37 -26.79 17.77
N GLU A 576 -24.10 -27.94 18.39
CA GLU A 576 -23.97 -29.21 17.69
C GLU A 576 -25.31 -29.57 17.02
N ILE A 577 -25.29 -29.82 15.72
CA ILE A 577 -26.47 -30.28 14.98
C ILE A 577 -26.41 -31.80 14.94
N SER A 578 -27.28 -32.47 15.70
CA SER A 578 -27.46 -33.92 15.60
C SER A 578 -28.47 -34.25 14.48
N HIS A 579 -28.04 -35.06 13.51
CA HIS A 579 -28.94 -35.51 12.46
C HIS A 579 -29.95 -36.51 13.02
N ILE A 580 -31.22 -36.10 13.11
CA ILE A 580 -32.31 -37.01 13.49
C ILE A 580 -32.66 -37.86 12.28
N PHE A 581 -32.15 -39.09 12.25
CA PHE A 581 -32.54 -40.08 11.25
C PHE A 581 -34.04 -40.38 11.35
N ARG A 582 -34.70 -40.58 10.21
CA ARG A 582 -36.06 -41.12 10.20
C ARG A 582 -36.05 -42.47 10.92
N ALA A 583 -36.98 -42.66 11.86
CA ALA A 583 -37.15 -43.95 12.50
C ALA A 583 -37.47 -45.02 11.43
N PRO A 584 -36.80 -46.18 11.44
CA PRO A 584 -37.07 -47.24 10.48
C PRO A 584 -38.52 -47.72 10.63
N GLU A 585 -39.18 -47.97 9.51
CA GLU A 585 -40.55 -48.50 9.50
C GLU A 585 -40.62 -49.84 10.26
N LYS A 586 -41.66 -50.01 11.08
CA LYS A 586 -41.87 -51.25 11.84
C LYS A 586 -42.19 -52.38 10.85
N ARG A 587 -41.34 -53.40 10.81
CA ARG A 587 -41.60 -54.65 10.06
C ARG A 587 -42.63 -55.52 10.81
N PRO A 588 -43.45 -56.32 10.10
CA PRO A 588 -44.36 -57.26 10.73
C PRO A 588 -43.62 -58.33 11.55
N PRO A 589 -44.28 -58.96 12.55
CA PRO A 589 -43.70 -60.07 13.30
C PRO A 589 -43.30 -61.23 12.38
N LYS A 590 -42.10 -61.80 12.58
CA LYS A 590 -41.56 -62.88 11.74
C LYS A 590 -42.48 -64.10 11.67
N GLU A 591 -43.11 -64.47 12.79
CA GLU A 591 -44.04 -65.60 12.87
C GLU A 591 -45.23 -65.44 11.91
N LEU A 592 -45.78 -64.22 11.82
CA LEU A 592 -46.87 -63.94 10.90
C LEU A 592 -46.42 -64.12 9.45
N SER A 593 -45.24 -63.60 9.09
CA SER A 593 -44.68 -63.78 7.75
C SER A 593 -44.42 -65.25 7.39
N LEU A 594 -43.98 -66.08 8.35
CA LEU A 594 -43.74 -67.52 8.13
C LEU A 594 -45.04 -68.30 7.93
N ILE A 595 -46.11 -67.98 8.68
CA ILE A 595 -47.43 -68.59 8.51
C ILE A 595 -47.95 -68.31 7.09
N PHE A 596 -47.88 -67.06 6.63
CA PHE A 596 -48.31 -66.72 5.27
C PHE A 596 -47.45 -67.39 4.19
N LEU A 597 -46.15 -67.58 4.42
CA LEU A 597 -45.30 -68.37 3.51
C LEU A 597 -45.79 -69.83 3.41
N ALA A 598 -46.11 -70.47 4.53
CA ALA A 598 -46.65 -71.83 4.54
C ALA A 598 -48.01 -71.90 3.82
N LEU A 599 -48.88 -70.90 4.02
CA LEU A 599 -50.17 -70.80 3.32
C LEU A 599 -50.00 -70.65 1.80
N VAL A 600 -48.98 -69.92 1.33
CA VAL A 600 -48.69 -69.78 -0.12
C VAL A 600 -48.14 -71.08 -0.72
N LEU A 601 -47.40 -71.88 0.04
CA LEU A 601 -46.88 -73.18 -0.43
C LEU A 601 -47.96 -74.29 -0.45
N LEU A 602 -49.02 -74.16 0.35
CA LEU A 602 -50.05 -75.18 0.49
C LEU A 602 -50.79 -75.49 -0.83
N PRO A 603 -51.23 -74.51 -1.65
CA PRO A 603 -51.77 -74.78 -2.98
C PRO A 603 -50.80 -75.52 -3.91
N PHE A 604 -49.49 -75.27 -3.82
CA PHE A 604 -48.49 -75.96 -4.64
C PHE A 604 -48.35 -77.44 -4.24
N VAL A 605 -48.34 -77.74 -2.94
CA VAL A 605 -48.40 -79.13 -2.46
C VAL A 605 -49.70 -79.80 -2.90
N GLY A 606 -50.83 -79.10 -2.81
CA GLY A 606 -52.12 -79.57 -3.32
C GLY A 606 -52.08 -79.90 -4.81
N PHE A 607 -51.45 -79.05 -5.63
CA PHE A 607 -51.23 -79.29 -7.05
C PHE A 607 -50.40 -80.56 -7.31
N LEU A 608 -49.29 -80.76 -6.59
CA LEU A 608 -48.46 -81.97 -6.71
C LEU A 608 -49.23 -83.24 -6.34
N VAL A 609 -49.99 -83.20 -5.23
CA VAL A 609 -50.87 -84.31 -4.84
C VAL A 609 -51.93 -84.57 -5.91
N GLY A 610 -52.49 -83.50 -6.50
CA GLY A 610 -53.42 -83.58 -7.63
C GLY A 610 -52.82 -84.29 -8.85
N LEU A 611 -51.59 -83.95 -9.25
CA LEU A 611 -50.90 -84.62 -10.35
C LEU A 611 -50.70 -86.12 -10.11
N LEU A 612 -50.35 -86.51 -8.87
CA LEU A 612 -50.20 -87.92 -8.48
C LEU A 612 -51.53 -88.66 -8.51
N ARG A 613 -52.63 -88.03 -8.03
CA ARG A 613 -53.98 -88.62 -8.03
C ARG A 613 -54.56 -88.76 -9.45
N LEU A 614 -54.28 -87.81 -10.34
CA LEU A 614 -54.73 -87.82 -11.74
C LEU A 614 -53.87 -88.72 -12.66
N GLN A 615 -52.82 -89.36 -12.14
CA GLN A 615 -51.93 -90.25 -12.89
C GLN A 615 -51.32 -89.59 -14.14
N VAL A 616 -50.94 -88.30 -14.04
CA VAL A 616 -50.26 -87.58 -15.11
C VAL A 616 -48.94 -88.28 -15.41
N ASN A 617 -48.73 -88.66 -16.67
CA ASN A 617 -47.56 -89.44 -17.09
C ASN A 617 -46.81 -88.75 -18.24
N LEU A 618 -45.54 -89.11 -18.42
CA LEU A 618 -44.66 -88.58 -19.47
C LEU A 618 -44.44 -89.58 -20.62
N LYS A 619 -45.41 -90.49 -20.87
CA LYS A 619 -45.24 -91.59 -21.84
C LYS A 619 -45.03 -91.12 -23.28
N ASN A 620 -45.44 -89.89 -23.61
CA ASN A 620 -45.32 -89.29 -24.95
C ASN A 620 -43.94 -88.64 -25.21
N PHE A 621 -42.97 -88.78 -24.31
CA PHE A 621 -41.61 -88.28 -24.57
C PHE A 621 -40.96 -89.05 -25.74
N PRO A 622 -40.30 -88.39 -26.71
CA PRO A 622 -39.76 -89.06 -27.89
C PRO A 622 -38.77 -90.18 -27.54
N LYS A 623 -38.96 -91.38 -28.11
CA LYS A 623 -38.09 -92.55 -27.86
C LYS A 623 -36.93 -92.68 -28.84
N ALA A 624 -37.01 -92.06 -30.02
CA ALA A 624 -35.95 -92.06 -31.02
C ALA A 624 -34.83 -91.10 -30.61
N SER A 625 -33.57 -91.49 -30.83
CA SER A 625 -32.38 -90.78 -30.31
C SER A 625 -32.35 -89.30 -30.66
N ALA A 626 -32.46 -88.93 -31.94
CA ALA A 626 -32.36 -87.53 -32.35
C ALA A 626 -33.49 -86.63 -31.80
N PRO A 627 -34.80 -86.97 -31.94
CA PRO A 627 -35.88 -86.21 -31.30
C PRO A 627 -35.80 -86.15 -29.78
N ALA A 628 -35.35 -87.24 -29.14
CA ALA A 628 -35.15 -87.28 -27.69
C ALA A 628 -34.08 -86.29 -27.25
N THR A 629 -32.94 -86.24 -27.96
CA THR A 629 -31.86 -85.28 -27.67
C THR A 629 -32.36 -83.84 -27.77
N PHE A 630 -33.09 -83.48 -28.83
CA PHE A 630 -33.65 -82.13 -28.94
C PHE A 630 -34.67 -81.84 -27.83
N ALA A 631 -35.55 -82.78 -27.50
CA ALA A 631 -36.51 -82.62 -26.40
C ALA A 631 -35.82 -82.42 -25.05
N ILE A 632 -34.76 -83.18 -24.75
CA ILE A 632 -33.97 -83.02 -23.52
C ILE A 632 -33.28 -81.65 -23.49
N LEU A 633 -32.62 -81.25 -24.58
CA LEU A 633 -31.96 -79.96 -24.68
C LEU A 633 -32.96 -78.79 -24.55
N PHE A 634 -34.18 -78.95 -25.05
CA PHE A 634 -35.23 -77.94 -24.91
C PHE A 634 -35.65 -77.77 -23.45
N HIS A 635 -35.96 -78.86 -22.74
CA HIS A 635 -36.38 -78.80 -21.34
C HIS A 635 -35.23 -78.36 -20.42
N PHE A 636 -33.99 -78.79 -20.69
CA PHE A 636 -32.81 -78.31 -19.98
C PHE A 636 -32.56 -76.82 -20.24
N GLY A 637 -32.78 -76.36 -21.48
CA GLY A 637 -32.76 -74.94 -21.82
C GLY A 637 -33.78 -74.14 -21.02
N ILE A 638 -35.02 -74.63 -20.89
CA ILE A 638 -36.07 -73.97 -20.08
C ILE A 638 -35.64 -73.93 -18.61
N ALA A 639 -35.14 -75.03 -18.06
CA ALA A 639 -34.63 -75.08 -16.69
C ALA A 639 -33.45 -74.12 -16.48
N ALA A 640 -32.57 -73.98 -17.46
CA ALA A 640 -31.46 -73.02 -17.44
C ALA A 640 -31.95 -71.57 -17.47
N VAL A 641 -33.01 -71.24 -18.23
CA VAL A 641 -33.63 -69.90 -18.21
C VAL A 641 -34.26 -69.62 -16.85
N LEU A 642 -35.02 -70.56 -16.27
CA LEU A 642 -35.62 -70.40 -14.94
C LEU A 642 -34.54 -70.23 -13.85
N SER A 643 -33.44 -70.99 -13.95
CA SER A 643 -32.30 -70.85 -13.06
C SER A 643 -31.59 -69.51 -13.25
N LEU A 644 -31.47 -69.02 -14.48
CA LEU A 644 -30.92 -67.69 -14.77
C LEU A 644 -31.78 -66.58 -14.14
N TYR A 645 -33.11 -66.72 -14.15
CA TYR A 645 -34.01 -65.78 -13.46
C TYR A 645 -33.86 -65.84 -11.94
N LEU A 646 -33.68 -67.02 -11.37
CA LEU A 646 -33.36 -67.15 -9.94
C LEU A 646 -32.01 -66.49 -9.61
N LEU A 647 -30.99 -66.68 -10.46
CA LEU A 647 -29.68 -66.02 -10.30
C LEU A 647 -29.76 -64.50 -10.49
N PHE A 648 -30.62 -64.01 -11.38
CA PHE A 648 -30.94 -62.58 -11.50
C PHE A 648 -31.56 -62.02 -10.24
N TRP A 649 -32.52 -62.74 -9.64
CA TRP A 649 -33.12 -62.31 -8.38
C TRP A 649 -32.13 -62.30 -7.21
N LEU A 650 -31.20 -63.26 -7.17
CA LEU A 650 -30.23 -63.38 -6.08
C LEU A 650 -29.00 -62.47 -6.22
N LYS A 651 -28.43 -62.31 -7.43
CA LYS A 651 -27.10 -61.69 -7.59
C LYS A 651 -26.82 -61.02 -8.95
N LEU A 652 -27.32 -61.54 -10.07
CA LEU A 652 -26.94 -61.02 -11.40
C LEU A 652 -27.59 -59.66 -11.67
N ASN A 653 -26.88 -58.77 -12.35
CA ASN A 653 -27.45 -57.51 -12.84
C ASN A 653 -28.24 -57.71 -14.14
N LEU A 654 -29.11 -56.75 -14.46
CA LEU A 654 -30.04 -56.84 -15.60
C LEU A 654 -29.33 -57.08 -16.94
N PHE A 655 -28.24 -56.37 -17.22
CA PHE A 655 -27.53 -56.48 -18.50
C PHE A 655 -26.81 -57.83 -18.68
N THR A 656 -26.22 -58.38 -17.62
CA THR A 656 -25.58 -59.70 -17.66
C THR A 656 -26.64 -60.79 -17.89
N THR A 657 -27.77 -60.68 -17.18
CA THR A 657 -28.92 -61.57 -17.38
C THR A 657 -29.47 -61.48 -18.79
N LEU A 658 -29.67 -60.28 -19.35
CA LEU A 658 -30.16 -60.11 -20.72
C LEU A 658 -29.18 -60.68 -21.75
N LYS A 659 -27.88 -60.51 -21.57
CA LYS A 659 -26.87 -61.07 -22.48
C LYS A 659 -26.91 -62.60 -22.45
N ALA A 660 -26.91 -63.20 -21.26
CA ALA A 660 -27.02 -64.66 -21.11
C ALA A 660 -28.34 -65.19 -21.66
N LEU A 661 -29.45 -64.50 -21.38
CA LEU A 661 -30.78 -64.83 -21.89
C LEU A 661 -30.86 -64.68 -23.41
N GLY A 662 -30.19 -63.71 -24.01
CA GLY A 662 -30.12 -63.55 -25.46
C GLY A 662 -29.48 -64.75 -26.15
N PHE A 663 -28.32 -65.20 -25.66
CA PHE A 663 -27.67 -66.40 -26.19
C PHE A 663 -28.50 -67.67 -25.94
N LEU A 664 -29.01 -67.84 -24.71
CA LEU A 664 -29.80 -69.00 -24.34
C LEU A 664 -31.16 -69.03 -25.06
N GLY A 665 -31.74 -67.87 -25.34
CA GLY A 665 -33.00 -67.68 -26.06
C GLY A 665 -32.90 -68.08 -27.53
N ILE A 666 -31.82 -67.68 -28.22
CA ILE A 666 -31.57 -68.13 -29.61
C ILE A 666 -31.41 -69.66 -29.64
N PHE A 667 -30.65 -70.22 -28.69
CA PHE A 667 -30.49 -71.66 -28.55
C PHE A 667 -31.84 -72.38 -28.32
N LEU A 668 -32.65 -71.89 -27.38
CA LEU A 668 -33.98 -72.41 -27.07
C LEU A 668 -34.94 -72.32 -28.25
N MET A 669 -34.89 -71.25 -29.03
CA MET A 669 -35.73 -71.07 -30.21
C MET A 669 -35.44 -72.16 -31.24
N PHE A 670 -34.17 -72.48 -31.50
CA PHE A 670 -33.79 -73.52 -32.46
C PHE A 670 -34.18 -74.92 -31.97
N VAL A 671 -33.78 -75.28 -30.76
CA VAL A 671 -34.05 -76.62 -30.20
C VAL A 671 -35.56 -76.82 -30.00
N GLY A 672 -36.26 -75.80 -29.50
CA GLY A 672 -37.70 -75.81 -29.33
C GLY A 672 -38.45 -75.95 -30.65
N HIS A 673 -38.03 -75.23 -31.69
CA HIS A 673 -38.62 -75.40 -33.02
C HIS A 673 -38.49 -76.84 -33.54
N ARG A 674 -37.32 -77.48 -33.36
CA ARG A 674 -37.13 -78.89 -33.75
C ARG A 674 -38.00 -79.85 -32.94
N THR A 675 -38.11 -79.66 -31.63
CA THR A 675 -38.96 -80.49 -30.75
C THR A 675 -40.45 -80.32 -31.09
N LEU A 676 -40.92 -79.08 -31.28
CA LEU A 676 -42.32 -78.79 -31.61
C LEU A 676 -42.68 -79.23 -33.03
N ALA A 677 -41.78 -79.06 -34.01
CA ALA A 677 -41.98 -79.57 -35.37
C ALA A 677 -42.06 -81.10 -35.39
N TYR A 678 -41.25 -81.79 -34.58
CA TYR A 678 -41.36 -83.24 -34.42
C TYR A 678 -42.71 -83.64 -33.84
N LEU A 679 -43.13 -83.00 -32.73
CA LEU A 679 -44.44 -83.26 -32.11
C LEU A 679 -45.58 -83.01 -33.11
N ALA A 680 -45.57 -81.90 -33.85
CA ALA A 680 -46.56 -81.59 -34.87
C ALA A 680 -46.58 -82.62 -36.02
N SER A 681 -45.42 -83.04 -36.52
CA SER A 681 -45.34 -84.06 -37.58
C SER A 681 -45.77 -85.46 -37.10
N SER A 682 -45.47 -85.83 -35.85
CA SER A 682 -45.99 -87.06 -35.25
C SER A 682 -47.50 -87.00 -35.05
N SER A 683 -48.04 -85.84 -34.67
CA SER A 683 -49.48 -85.64 -34.52
C SER A 683 -50.20 -85.62 -35.87
N ALA A 684 -49.61 -85.02 -36.90
CA ALA A 684 -50.12 -85.05 -38.27
C ALA A 684 -50.10 -86.47 -38.84
N LYS A 685 -49.00 -87.21 -38.65
CA LYS A 685 -48.93 -88.64 -39.02
C LYS A 685 -49.95 -89.49 -38.26
N LEU A 686 -50.26 -89.18 -36.99
CA LEU A 686 -51.28 -89.89 -36.21
C LEU A 686 -52.72 -89.50 -36.61
N LYS A 687 -52.94 -88.30 -37.20
CA LYS A 687 -54.25 -87.85 -37.71
C LYS A 687 -54.49 -88.20 -39.18
N SER A 688 -53.43 -88.48 -39.95
CA SER A 688 -53.49 -88.92 -41.34
C SER A 688 -53.27 -90.43 -41.51
N ALA A 689 -53.18 -91.18 -40.41
CA ALA A 689 -53.02 -92.64 -40.36
C ALA A 689 -54.23 -93.29 -39.70
#